data_AF-A2DM09-F1
#
_entry.id   AF-A2DM09-F1
#
_cell.length_a   1.000
_cell.length_b   1.000
_cell.length_c   1.000
_cell.angle_alpha   90.00
_cell.angle_beta   90.00
_cell.angle_gamma   90.00
#
_symmetry.space_group_name_H-M   'P 1'
#
loop_
_entity.id
_entity.type
_entity.pdbx_description
1 polymer ?
#
loop_
_entity_poly.entity_id
_entity_poly.type
_entity_poly.pdbx_seq_one_letter_code
_entity_poly.pdbx_strand_id
1 'polypeptide(L)'
;MSEAVDSLNEAILESRRQLHDLQEALQKPDIDYSQVLEQITTTGEKIKSEADRISDFKYNESTVLPIAHQKKPPTMIEQIRAVSPKEFTPSHSTKAYELKKKYIKPGVPQNKPLPRLSAAQKQLPAVELLKRGLVSETDDLSEIMPQVAGNQPIQKSTLFNGIAYDFRGAAEASKRRREEKKQQEEIFTRQMEKVSEKPPEEKPEPPLTPTEPAVKKETQNPRIYEQLQDEYAYQTLLVVRGKVARETPDFESFQRTNASRFKSIDNVLNAIEGYCAVFGISYAEIDGRKLSEAANLTTLTYDQVGRCLIGTKEQVEKARLKAANLIKFNWKVWKWRRDTERNKKLFRAAYTIQMAWRMNQVRRAIMIECRKRIESIDNKADELSQSIVNKYSQIESDPYVVIHVMTNFQDLTRVLDLMYSNVSIILLLSELPPGHIWEDFIEFMGCCGIPNVNQRVNYVIIRDLRSGNNTSNKLLCDMRSINQVRRLIASRNCFIIPHSDWHAERRLSVDISCPIFGCVNTNMLQGRNSMRDIFRDAEVVSSISTREMRDFGQLCDSLRDLLIDNKDITRWIIHLGFIQSEDAIAWFDTNQDFYDESKDLSELIKKNLHAKQGASKFIQMIPRLGATCEAVPSVVRSFPSVCVLITGNEIRVIGTYDRIHYQPFRFCSSFVPAISCNTVDLITKARQVATILLKRGAIGYSTIDFLVYSEKDNPQSIIGFDVRVNTYPSSLNMCFVSLCCGFEQSSGKMKLLKGVGDVYGKKSRFAIVHSGLTHPGLSMIGTKDLKSQLFSEGLLFDLLQRVGFKLLFLANPSEGKNIAIAGAKTPENALALMEKAYTYMLKLLSPKSGGDLESSISSALIGMRHFKTRIFP
;
A
#
# COMPACT_ATOMS: atom_id res chain seq x y z
N MET A 1 16.59 -25.53 31.34
CA MET A 1 16.09 -24.22 30.83
C MET A 1 14.57 -24.20 30.72
N SER A 2 13.91 -25.23 30.16
CA SER A 2 12.45 -25.41 30.34
C SER A 2 12.10 -25.35 31.82
N GLU A 3 12.75 -26.17 32.65
CA GLU A 3 12.55 -26.24 34.12
C GLU A 3 12.61 -24.87 34.83
N ALA A 4 13.43 -23.93 34.35
CA ALA A 4 13.58 -22.58 34.94
C ALA A 4 12.54 -21.57 34.41
N VAL A 5 11.92 -21.85 33.26
CA VAL A 5 10.75 -21.11 32.76
C VAL A 5 9.48 -21.69 33.37
N ASP A 6 9.43 -23.01 33.54
CA ASP A 6 8.33 -23.74 34.18
C ASP A 6 8.28 -23.40 35.68
N SER A 7 9.41 -23.32 36.41
CA SER A 7 9.42 -22.89 37.81
C SER A 7 8.92 -21.46 38.01
N LEU A 8 9.24 -20.52 37.11
CA LEU A 8 8.68 -19.16 37.16
C LEU A 8 7.18 -19.15 36.86
N ASN A 9 6.73 -19.95 35.88
CA ASN A 9 5.31 -20.08 35.56
C ASN A 9 4.52 -20.68 36.73
N GLU A 10 5.06 -21.69 37.41
CA GLU A 10 4.49 -22.26 38.63
C GLU A 10 4.48 -21.24 39.78
N ALA A 11 5.58 -20.53 40.04
CA ALA A 11 5.65 -19.49 41.06
C ALA A 11 4.64 -18.36 40.82
N ILE A 12 4.44 -17.95 39.56
CA ILE A 12 3.42 -16.94 39.17
C ILE A 12 2.00 -17.50 39.29
N LEU A 13 1.76 -18.76 38.92
CA LEU A 13 0.45 -19.41 39.03
C LEU A 13 0.03 -19.57 40.49
N GLU A 14 0.97 -19.98 41.33
CA GLU A 14 0.78 -20.20 42.77
C GLU A 14 0.62 -18.87 43.52
N SER A 15 1.41 -17.85 43.18
CA SER A 15 1.22 -16.49 43.70
C SER A 15 -0.15 -15.91 43.31
N ARG A 16 -0.70 -16.26 42.14
CA ARG A 16 -2.06 -15.86 41.74
C ARG A 16 -3.16 -16.57 42.52
N ARG A 17 -2.96 -17.81 42.95
CA ARG A 17 -3.87 -18.49 43.89
C ARG A 17 -3.85 -17.79 45.24
N GLN A 18 -2.67 -17.62 45.82
CA GLN A 18 -2.50 -16.95 47.12
C GLN A 18 -3.10 -15.54 47.14
N LEU A 19 -2.96 -14.77 46.05
CA LEU A 19 -3.63 -13.46 45.90
C LEU A 19 -5.16 -13.55 45.77
N HIS A 20 -5.70 -14.62 45.18
CA HIS A 20 -7.15 -14.87 45.12
C HIS A 20 -7.70 -15.30 46.49
N ASP A 21 -6.99 -16.19 47.19
CA ASP A 21 -7.33 -16.65 48.54
C ASP A 21 -7.28 -15.49 49.54
N LEU A 22 -6.31 -14.59 49.41
CA LEU A 22 -6.25 -13.30 50.12
C LEU A 22 -7.44 -12.40 49.79
N GLN A 23 -7.87 -12.34 48.52
CA GLN A 23 -9.02 -11.55 48.10
C GLN A 23 -10.36 -12.12 48.61
N GLU A 24 -10.48 -13.43 48.80
CA GLU A 24 -11.62 -14.06 49.49
C GLU A 24 -11.55 -13.89 51.02
N ALA A 25 -10.36 -14.00 51.61
CA ALA A 25 -10.16 -13.72 53.04
C ALA A 25 -10.55 -12.28 53.39
N LEU A 26 -10.21 -11.31 52.54
CA LEU A 26 -10.55 -9.89 52.65
C LEU A 26 -12.06 -9.56 52.57
N GLN A 27 -12.93 -10.56 52.36
CA GLN A 27 -14.40 -10.40 52.36
C GLN A 27 -15.07 -10.92 53.64
N LYS A 28 -14.31 -11.45 54.60
CA LYS A 28 -14.83 -11.91 55.90
C LYS A 28 -14.97 -10.74 56.88
N PRO A 29 -15.88 -10.78 57.87
CA PRO A 29 -16.06 -9.68 58.82
C PRO A 29 -14.90 -9.57 59.83
N ASP A 30 -14.36 -10.71 60.29
CA ASP A 30 -13.34 -10.78 61.33
C ASP A 30 -11.95 -11.08 60.73
N ILE A 31 -11.33 -10.07 60.12
CA ILE A 31 -10.01 -10.19 59.46
C ILE A 31 -8.90 -9.68 60.38
N ASP A 32 -7.92 -10.53 60.67
CA ASP A 32 -6.61 -10.08 61.14
C ASP A 32 -5.78 -9.55 59.98
N TYR A 33 -5.81 -8.22 59.80
CA TYR A 33 -5.06 -7.54 58.74
C TYR A 33 -3.53 -7.69 58.86
N SER A 34 -2.98 -8.08 60.02
CA SER A 34 -1.55 -8.32 60.17
C SER A 34 -1.11 -9.56 59.40
N GLN A 35 -1.87 -10.66 59.52
CA GLN A 35 -1.63 -11.91 58.79
C GLN A 35 -1.78 -11.72 57.27
N VAL A 36 -2.75 -10.90 56.84
CA VAL A 36 -2.94 -10.53 55.42
C VAL A 36 -1.71 -9.78 54.87
N LEU A 37 -1.15 -8.84 55.64
CA LEU A 37 0.06 -8.09 55.26
C LEU A 37 1.34 -8.96 55.27
N GLU A 38 1.45 -9.89 56.22
CA GLU A 38 2.56 -10.86 56.29
C GLU A 38 2.54 -11.82 55.08
N GLN A 39 1.36 -12.33 54.71
CA GLN A 39 1.19 -13.18 53.53
C GLN A 39 1.52 -12.42 52.23
N ILE A 40 1.04 -11.19 52.06
CA ILE A 40 1.36 -10.34 50.89
C ILE A 40 2.87 -10.10 50.78
N THR A 41 3.54 -9.77 51.89
CA THR A 41 5.00 -9.59 51.95
C THR A 41 5.73 -10.87 51.55
N THR A 42 5.36 -12.00 52.15
CA THR A 42 5.94 -13.33 51.88
C THR A 42 5.79 -13.76 50.42
N THR A 43 4.63 -13.52 49.80
CA THR A 43 4.40 -13.82 48.38
C THR A 43 5.23 -12.88 47.48
N GLY A 44 5.33 -11.60 47.82
CA GLY A 44 6.16 -10.63 47.10
C GLY A 44 7.66 -10.99 47.10
N GLU A 45 8.19 -11.41 48.24
CA GLU A 45 9.59 -11.84 48.37
C GLU A 45 9.89 -13.11 47.58
N LYS A 46 8.97 -14.09 47.56
CA LYS A 46 9.10 -15.30 46.73
C LYS A 46 9.19 -14.95 45.24
N ILE A 47 8.25 -14.16 44.71
CA ILE A 47 8.26 -13.72 43.30
C ILE A 47 9.59 -13.02 42.96
N LYS A 48 10.06 -12.13 43.85
CA LYS A 48 11.31 -11.42 43.67
C LYS A 48 12.51 -12.38 43.60
N SER A 49 12.61 -13.35 44.51
CA SER A 49 13.73 -14.29 44.56
C SER A 49 13.88 -15.16 43.29
N GLU A 50 12.77 -15.56 42.65
CA GLU A 50 12.81 -16.29 41.38
C GLU A 50 13.06 -15.37 40.17
N ALA A 51 12.57 -14.12 40.21
CA ALA A 51 12.92 -13.12 39.20
C ALA A 51 14.42 -12.77 39.21
N ASP A 52 14.99 -12.57 40.41
CA ASP A 52 16.41 -12.30 40.61
C ASP A 52 17.26 -13.50 40.11
N ARG A 53 16.89 -14.74 40.49
CA ARG A 53 17.51 -16.00 39.99
C ARG A 53 17.58 -16.11 38.46
N ILE A 54 16.57 -15.61 37.75
CA ILE A 54 16.48 -15.69 36.30
C ILE A 54 17.32 -14.59 35.63
N SER A 55 17.52 -13.45 36.31
CA SER A 55 18.36 -12.35 35.82
C SER A 55 19.86 -12.69 35.73
N ASP A 56 20.34 -13.64 36.55
CA ASP A 56 21.74 -14.09 36.54
C ASP A 56 22.13 -14.96 35.32
N PHE A 57 21.17 -15.43 34.52
CA PHE A 57 21.45 -16.20 33.31
C PHE A 57 22.00 -15.31 32.18
N LYS A 58 23.33 -15.26 32.06
CA LYS A 58 24.03 -14.57 30.97
C LYS A 58 23.77 -15.24 29.61
N TYR A 59 22.90 -14.62 28.82
CA TYR A 59 22.58 -15.02 27.45
C TYR A 59 23.75 -14.82 26.47
N ASN A 60 24.52 -15.89 26.21
CA ASN A 60 25.45 -15.95 25.09
C ASN A 60 24.84 -16.74 23.93
N GLU A 61 24.82 -16.11 22.76
CA GLU A 61 24.49 -16.63 21.43
C GLU A 61 23.06 -17.13 21.16
N SER A 62 22.58 -16.83 19.95
CA SER A 62 21.22 -17.13 19.49
C SER A 62 21.17 -18.48 18.78
N THR A 63 20.59 -19.51 19.42
CA THR A 63 20.18 -20.73 18.72
C THR A 63 18.75 -21.12 19.10
N VAL A 64 17.84 -21.10 18.12
CA VAL A 64 16.48 -21.65 18.27
C VAL A 64 16.54 -23.17 18.11
N LEU A 65 15.96 -23.92 19.06
CA LEU A 65 15.73 -25.36 18.92
C LEU A 65 14.23 -25.72 19.03
N PRO A 66 13.79 -26.84 18.44
CA PRO A 66 12.39 -27.02 18.03
C PRO A 66 11.57 -27.94 18.94
N ILE A 67 10.24 -27.90 18.76
CA ILE A 67 9.32 -28.94 19.24
C ILE A 67 9.46 -30.17 18.33
N ALA A 68 9.50 -31.36 18.93
CA ALA A 68 9.89 -32.59 18.25
C ALA A 68 8.79 -33.24 17.37
N HIS A 69 9.23 -33.97 16.35
CA HIS A 69 8.47 -35.02 15.66
C HIS A 69 9.30 -36.31 15.62
N GLN A 70 8.61 -37.46 15.58
CA GLN A 70 9.25 -38.78 15.68
C GLN A 70 10.00 -39.16 14.39
N LYS A 71 11.04 -39.98 14.53
CA LYS A 71 12.04 -40.25 13.49
C LYS A 71 11.57 -41.25 12.43
N LYS A 72 11.97 -41.01 11.18
CA LYS A 72 12.30 -42.06 10.19
C LYS A 72 13.79 -41.94 9.85
N PRO A 73 14.47 -43.04 9.45
CA PRO A 73 15.92 -43.01 9.20
C PRO A 73 16.29 -42.20 7.95
N PRO A 74 17.48 -41.58 7.90
CA PRO A 74 17.89 -40.70 6.81
C PRO A 74 18.61 -41.44 5.66
N THR A 75 18.41 -40.96 4.43
CA THR A 75 19.41 -41.07 3.37
C THR A 75 20.40 -39.91 3.47
N MET A 76 21.69 -40.18 3.26
CA MET A 76 22.72 -39.14 3.19
C MET A 76 22.60 -38.32 1.90
N ILE A 77 22.94 -37.04 1.97
CA ILE A 77 23.55 -36.22 0.90
C ILE A 77 24.23 -35.01 1.57
N GLU A 78 25.20 -34.41 0.88
CA GLU A 78 26.36 -33.76 1.50
C GLU A 78 26.21 -32.26 1.83
N GLN A 79 27.24 -31.75 2.52
CA GLN A 79 27.41 -30.37 2.93
C GLN A 79 27.60 -29.42 1.74
N ILE A 80 27.08 -28.20 1.83
CA ILE A 80 27.74 -27.02 1.25
C ILE A 80 27.80 -25.93 2.31
N ARG A 81 29.01 -25.42 2.59
CA ARG A 81 29.23 -24.23 3.43
C ARG A 81 29.04 -22.98 2.59
N ALA A 82 28.39 -21.96 3.16
CA ALA A 82 28.46 -20.59 2.66
C ALA A 82 28.76 -19.66 3.86
N VAL A 83 29.87 -18.93 3.78
CA VAL A 83 30.26 -17.93 4.79
C VAL A 83 29.81 -16.57 4.29
N SER A 84 29.05 -15.83 5.10
CA SER A 84 28.69 -14.44 4.84
C SER A 84 29.61 -13.47 5.61
N PRO A 85 29.87 -12.24 5.10
CA PRO A 85 30.81 -11.32 5.75
C PRO A 85 30.25 -10.66 7.01
N LYS A 86 31.15 -10.21 7.89
CA LYS A 86 30.83 -9.25 8.95
C LYS A 86 30.88 -7.83 8.37
N GLU A 87 29.76 -7.12 8.35
CA GLU A 87 29.75 -5.67 8.14
C GLU A 87 29.68 -4.94 9.48
N PHE A 88 30.48 -3.90 9.62
CA PHE A 88 30.66 -3.13 10.86
C PHE A 88 30.18 -1.69 10.62
N THR A 89 29.19 -1.22 11.36
CA THR A 89 28.62 0.13 11.23
C THR A 89 28.69 0.90 12.56
N PRO A 90 29.49 1.97 12.66
CA PRO A 90 29.55 2.80 13.87
C PRO A 90 28.38 3.80 13.93
N SER A 91 27.81 3.98 15.11
CA SER A 91 26.69 4.89 15.36
C SER A 91 27.14 6.34 15.61
N HIS A 92 27.18 7.15 14.56
CA HIS A 92 27.38 8.60 14.72
C HIS A 92 26.14 9.27 15.36
N SER A 93 26.34 9.92 16.51
CA SER A 93 25.37 10.81 17.12
C SER A 93 25.17 12.05 16.23
N THR A 94 23.92 12.36 15.86
CA THR A 94 23.63 13.51 15.00
C THR A 94 23.64 14.82 15.79
N LYS A 95 24.20 15.87 15.18
CA LYS A 95 24.38 17.22 15.75
C LYS A 95 23.09 17.86 16.31
N ALA A 96 21.93 17.40 15.83
CA ALA A 96 20.61 17.82 16.31
C ALA A 96 20.31 17.38 17.77
N TYR A 97 20.88 16.26 18.23
CA TYR A 97 20.69 15.78 19.60
C TYR A 97 21.38 16.70 20.62
N GLU A 98 22.62 17.11 20.35
CA GLU A 98 23.37 18.03 21.21
C GLU A 98 22.78 19.44 21.22
N LEU A 99 22.29 19.93 20.07
CA LEU A 99 21.60 21.23 19.99
C LEU A 99 20.34 21.26 20.87
N LYS A 100 19.57 20.17 20.94
CA LYS A 100 18.44 20.05 21.88
C LYS A 100 18.86 20.14 23.35
N LYS A 101 20.05 19.64 23.71
CA LYS A 101 20.58 19.67 25.08
C LYS A 101 21.14 21.05 25.50
N LYS A 102 21.34 21.98 24.56
CA LYS A 102 21.92 23.33 24.81
C LYS A 102 20.92 24.50 24.89
N TYR A 103 19.74 24.40 24.29
CA TYR A 103 18.89 25.58 24.02
C TYR A 103 17.44 25.54 24.56
N ILE A 104 17.11 24.62 25.47
CA ILE A 104 15.76 24.56 26.07
C ILE A 104 15.84 24.66 27.60
N LYS A 105 15.80 25.90 28.10
CA LYS A 105 15.33 26.24 29.45
C LYS A 105 14.21 27.30 29.34
N PRO A 106 12.93 26.88 29.29
CA PRO A 106 11.83 27.79 29.60
C PRO A 106 11.95 28.17 31.08
N GLY A 107 11.82 29.46 31.41
CA GLY A 107 11.61 29.87 32.79
C GLY A 107 10.26 29.32 33.25
N VAL A 108 10.24 28.55 34.34
CA VAL A 108 8.97 28.05 34.91
C VAL A 108 8.18 29.25 35.46
N PRO A 109 6.99 29.57 34.94
CA PRO A 109 6.13 30.55 35.58
C PRO A 109 5.70 29.99 36.94
N GLN A 110 5.91 30.74 38.02
CA GLN A 110 5.38 30.35 39.31
C GLN A 110 3.86 30.49 39.29
N ASN A 111 3.14 29.37 39.38
CA ASN A 111 1.69 29.36 39.55
C ASN A 111 1.33 30.12 40.83
N LYS A 112 0.80 31.34 40.69
CA LYS A 112 0.15 32.03 41.80
C LYS A 112 -1.16 31.30 42.12
N PRO A 113 -1.51 31.11 43.40
CA PRO A 113 -2.82 30.59 43.76
C PRO A 113 -3.91 31.60 43.37
N LEU A 114 -5.04 31.10 42.88
CA LEU A 114 -6.17 31.92 42.47
C LEU A 114 -6.65 32.85 43.60
N PRO A 115 -7.03 34.12 43.30
CA PRO A 115 -7.69 34.99 44.26
C PRO A 115 -9.03 34.39 44.71
N ARG A 116 -9.32 34.44 46.02
CA ARG A 116 -10.50 33.80 46.61
C ARG A 116 -11.80 34.56 46.28
N LEU A 117 -12.48 34.12 45.22
CA LEU A 117 -13.81 34.62 44.85
C LEU A 117 -14.89 34.24 45.88
N SER A 118 -15.70 35.22 46.27
CA SER A 118 -16.90 35.03 47.11
C SER A 118 -18.00 34.25 46.37
N ALA A 119 -18.98 33.72 47.11
CA ALA A 119 -20.07 32.92 46.56
C ALA A 119 -20.87 33.64 45.45
N ALA A 120 -21.06 34.95 45.55
CA ALA A 120 -21.71 35.75 44.52
C ALA A 120 -20.81 35.98 43.29
N GLN A 121 -19.51 36.21 43.48
CA GLN A 121 -18.55 36.37 42.38
C GLN A 121 -18.39 35.07 41.56
N LYS A 122 -18.52 33.90 42.20
CA LYS A 122 -18.52 32.59 41.51
C LYS A 122 -19.70 32.37 40.54
N GLN A 123 -20.69 33.26 40.51
CA GLN A 123 -21.80 33.22 39.55
C GLN A 123 -21.63 34.20 38.38
N LEU A 124 -20.59 35.04 38.39
CA LEU A 124 -20.30 35.97 37.30
C LEU A 124 -19.56 35.28 36.13
N PRO A 125 -19.83 35.64 34.87
CA PRO A 125 -19.11 35.09 33.73
C PRO A 125 -17.64 35.52 33.73
N ALA A 126 -16.74 34.66 33.26
CA ALA A 126 -15.28 34.89 33.30
C ALA A 126 -14.83 36.23 32.67
N VAL A 127 -15.48 36.66 31.59
CA VAL A 127 -15.22 37.98 30.95
C VAL A 127 -15.47 39.15 31.90
N GLU A 128 -16.42 39.01 32.82
CA GLU A 128 -16.72 40.06 33.81
C GLU A 128 -15.81 39.97 35.04
N LEU A 129 -15.36 38.77 35.42
CA LEU A 129 -14.31 38.60 36.44
C LEU A 129 -12.97 39.22 35.98
N LEU A 130 -12.59 39.00 34.71
CA LEU A 130 -11.44 39.65 34.06
C LEU A 130 -11.60 41.18 34.06
N LYS A 131 -12.74 41.70 33.58
CA LYS A 131 -13.02 43.16 33.56
C LYS A 131 -13.02 43.82 34.95
N ARG A 132 -13.36 43.07 36.00
CA ARG A 132 -13.33 43.54 37.39
C ARG A 132 -11.95 43.38 38.05
N GLY A 133 -10.94 42.88 37.32
CA GLY A 133 -9.59 42.63 37.87
C GLY A 133 -9.56 41.54 38.94
N LEU A 134 -10.59 40.70 39.01
CA LEU A 134 -10.75 39.66 40.03
C LEU A 134 -10.05 38.35 39.66
N VAL A 135 -9.64 38.20 38.40
CA VAL A 135 -8.86 37.08 37.85
C VAL A 135 -8.01 37.63 36.69
N SER A 136 -6.79 37.12 36.50
CA SER A 136 -5.87 37.50 35.41
C SER A 136 -6.13 36.73 34.11
N GLU A 137 -5.69 37.27 32.97
CA GLU A 137 -5.59 36.52 31.69
C GLU A 137 -4.62 35.33 31.76
N THR A 138 -3.74 35.32 32.77
CA THR A 138 -2.74 34.27 33.03
C THR A 138 -3.15 33.25 34.09
N ASP A 139 -4.32 33.41 34.72
CA ASP A 139 -4.77 32.54 35.80
C ASP A 139 -5.50 31.30 35.26
N ASP A 140 -5.39 30.16 35.93
CA ASP A 140 -6.04 28.92 35.52
C ASP A 140 -7.56 28.95 35.81
N LEU A 141 -8.33 29.41 34.83
CA LEU A 141 -9.80 29.49 34.88
C LEU A 141 -10.52 28.14 35.04
N SER A 142 -9.82 26.99 35.00
CA SER A 142 -10.47 25.67 35.02
C SER A 142 -11.21 25.35 36.33
N GLU A 143 -10.82 25.94 37.46
CA GLU A 143 -11.54 25.80 38.74
C GLU A 143 -12.86 26.61 38.81
N ILE A 144 -13.07 27.57 37.91
CA ILE A 144 -14.21 28.51 37.93
C ILE A 144 -15.35 28.02 37.01
N MET A 145 -15.09 27.01 36.17
CA MET A 145 -16.12 26.35 35.34
C MET A 145 -17.21 25.71 36.22
N PRO A 146 -18.51 26.00 35.99
CA PRO A 146 -19.57 25.52 36.86
C PRO A 146 -19.70 24.00 36.84
N GLN A 147 -19.61 23.38 38.02
CA GLN A 147 -19.85 21.95 38.18
C GLN A 147 -21.32 21.64 37.87
N VAL A 148 -21.56 20.74 36.91
CA VAL A 148 -22.92 20.29 36.57
C VAL A 148 -23.50 19.54 37.76
N ALA A 149 -24.59 20.05 38.33
CA ALA A 149 -25.25 19.46 39.50
C ALA A 149 -25.75 18.03 39.20
N GLY A 150 -25.05 17.03 39.73
CA GLY A 150 -25.33 15.63 39.45
C GLY A 150 -26.53 15.10 40.24
N ASN A 151 -27.67 14.89 39.57
CA ASN A 151 -28.78 14.08 40.10
C ASN A 151 -29.77 13.63 38.99
N GLN A 152 -29.28 12.92 37.96
CA GLN A 152 -30.14 12.14 37.04
C GLN A 152 -29.50 10.79 36.68
N PRO A 153 -30.30 9.73 36.44
CA PRO A 153 -29.82 8.39 36.08
C PRO A 153 -29.42 8.28 34.60
N ILE A 154 -28.71 7.19 34.26
CA ILE A 154 -28.30 6.84 32.90
C ILE A 154 -29.54 6.75 31.99
N GLN A 155 -29.62 7.61 30.97
CA GLN A 155 -30.76 7.64 30.05
C GLN A 155 -30.52 6.76 28.82
N LYS A 156 -31.44 5.83 28.55
CA LYS A 156 -31.53 5.11 27.28
C LYS A 156 -32.22 5.98 26.24
N SER A 157 -31.70 5.98 25.00
CA SER A 157 -32.34 6.68 23.89
C SER A 157 -33.70 6.05 23.54
N THR A 158 -34.72 6.88 23.29
CA THR A 158 -35.99 6.42 22.71
C THR A 158 -36.04 6.55 21.19
N LEU A 159 -34.92 6.89 20.54
CA LEU A 159 -34.76 6.91 19.08
C LEU A 159 -33.93 5.72 18.56
N PHE A 160 -33.13 5.12 19.43
CA PHE A 160 -32.30 3.95 19.13
C PHE A 160 -32.20 3.08 20.39
N ASN A 161 -32.72 1.85 20.32
CA ASN A 161 -32.53 0.88 21.40
C ASN A 161 -31.03 0.56 21.56
N GLY A 162 -30.59 0.24 22.78
CA GLY A 162 -29.19 -0.07 23.08
C GLY A 162 -28.23 1.13 23.17
N ILE A 163 -28.60 2.33 22.71
CA ILE A 163 -27.79 3.53 22.94
C ILE A 163 -28.02 4.04 24.37
N ALA A 164 -26.96 4.07 25.18
CA ALA A 164 -26.96 4.57 26.55
C ALA A 164 -25.79 5.54 26.77
N TYR A 165 -26.08 6.69 27.36
CA TYR A 165 -25.08 7.71 27.69
C TYR A 165 -25.01 7.94 29.20
N ASP A 166 -23.80 7.81 29.75
CA ASP A 166 -23.46 8.13 31.13
C ASP A 166 -22.56 9.36 31.17
N PHE A 167 -23.19 10.52 31.32
CA PHE A 167 -22.50 11.81 31.49
C PHE A 167 -21.88 11.98 32.89
N ARG A 168 -22.31 11.18 33.88
CA ARG A 168 -21.84 11.28 35.27
C ARG A 168 -20.52 10.54 35.44
N GLY A 169 -20.49 9.23 35.14
CA GLY A 169 -19.26 8.43 35.22
C GLY A 169 -18.16 8.97 34.30
N ALA A 170 -18.53 9.58 33.17
CA ALA A 170 -17.61 10.32 32.32
C ALA A 170 -16.93 11.53 33.01
N ALA A 171 -17.70 12.36 33.72
CA ALA A 171 -17.17 13.53 34.43
C ALA A 171 -16.29 13.11 35.61
N GLU A 172 -16.74 12.11 36.38
CA GLU A 172 -15.98 11.54 37.50
C GLU A 172 -14.67 10.89 37.02
N ALA A 173 -14.69 10.15 35.91
CA ALA A 173 -13.49 9.54 35.31
C ALA A 173 -12.52 10.54 34.67
N SER A 174 -13.02 11.63 34.06
CA SER A 174 -12.16 12.70 33.52
C SER A 174 -11.39 13.39 34.65
N LYS A 175 -12.06 13.72 35.77
CA LYS A 175 -11.41 14.30 36.97
C LYS A 175 -10.30 13.38 37.48
N ARG A 176 -10.60 12.11 37.75
CA ARG A 176 -9.65 11.13 38.28
C ARG A 176 -8.40 10.98 37.40
N ARG A 177 -8.54 10.95 36.07
CA ARG A 177 -7.39 10.83 35.15
C ARG A 177 -6.45 12.03 35.17
N ARG A 178 -6.97 13.25 35.45
CA ARG A 178 -6.13 14.45 35.58
C ARG A 178 -5.29 14.39 36.85
N GLU A 179 -5.86 13.85 37.93
CA GLU A 179 -5.17 13.60 39.20
C GLU A 179 -4.09 12.52 39.03
N GLU A 180 -4.39 11.41 38.35
CA GLU A 180 -3.45 10.32 38.04
C GLU A 180 -2.30 10.77 37.11
N LYS A 181 -2.59 11.58 36.07
CA LYS A 181 -1.57 12.03 35.10
C LYS A 181 -0.53 12.97 35.73
N LYS A 182 -0.97 13.87 36.62
CA LYS A 182 -0.08 14.77 37.36
C LYS A 182 0.98 14.00 38.17
N GLN A 183 0.57 12.91 38.82
CA GLN A 183 1.49 12.06 39.61
C GLN A 183 2.55 11.37 38.74
N GLN A 184 2.23 11.00 37.49
CA GLN A 184 3.19 10.34 36.59
C GLN A 184 4.28 11.29 36.08
N GLU A 185 3.94 12.56 35.80
CA GLU A 185 4.90 13.58 35.35
C GLU A 185 5.92 13.91 36.47
N GLU A 186 5.49 13.92 37.73
CA GLU A 186 6.35 14.07 38.91
C GLU A 186 7.34 12.89 39.09
N ILE A 187 6.94 11.66 38.75
CA ILE A 187 7.80 10.46 38.82
C ILE A 187 8.85 10.43 37.71
N PHE A 188 8.45 10.72 36.45
CA PHE A 188 9.36 10.67 35.30
C PHE A 188 10.53 11.66 35.44
N THR A 189 10.25 12.86 35.98
CA THR A 189 11.26 13.90 36.21
C THR A 189 12.42 13.40 37.08
N ARG A 190 12.14 12.61 38.12
CA ARG A 190 13.15 12.04 39.05
C ARG A 190 14.02 10.93 38.46
N GLN A 191 13.65 10.37 37.30
CA GLN A 191 14.41 9.29 36.64
C GLN A 191 15.44 9.83 35.65
N MET A 192 15.15 10.97 35.00
CA MET A 192 16.03 11.60 34.01
C MET A 192 17.36 12.11 34.60
N GLU A 193 17.44 12.35 35.90
CA GLU A 193 18.61 12.92 36.57
C GLU A 193 19.78 11.94 36.79
N LYS A 194 19.59 10.63 36.53
CA LYS A 194 20.51 9.57 37.01
C LYS A 194 21.46 8.94 35.97
N VAL A 195 21.54 9.41 34.72
CA VAL A 195 22.24 8.68 33.64
C VAL A 195 23.12 9.58 32.75
N SER A 196 24.45 9.65 32.97
CA SER A 196 25.41 10.34 32.08
C SER A 196 26.93 10.14 32.38
N GLU A 197 27.62 9.13 31.82
CA GLU A 197 29.12 9.01 31.76
C GLU A 197 29.63 7.93 30.73
N LYS A 198 30.73 8.12 29.94
CA LYS A 198 31.33 7.13 28.94
C LYS A 198 32.76 7.51 28.39
N PRO A 199 33.72 6.57 28.12
CA PRO A 199 35.06 6.86 27.52
C PRO A 199 35.45 6.30 26.08
N PRO A 200 36.27 5.24 25.78
CA PRO A 200 37.31 5.28 24.71
C PRO A 200 37.24 4.21 23.55
N GLU A 201 38.36 3.98 22.79
CA GLU A 201 38.54 3.22 21.50
C GLU A 201 40.03 2.73 21.23
N GLU A 202 40.36 1.92 20.17
CA GLU A 202 41.65 1.92 19.34
C GLU A 202 41.79 0.91 18.10
N LYS A 203 42.96 0.75 17.38
CA LYS A 203 43.14 0.33 15.92
C LYS A 203 44.43 -0.52 15.41
N PRO A 204 44.61 -0.95 14.09
CA PRO A 204 45.54 -2.04 13.53
C PRO A 204 46.41 -1.79 12.19
N GLU A 205 47.06 -2.81 11.47
CA GLU A 205 47.31 -2.99 9.94
C GLU A 205 48.11 -4.23 9.22
N PRO A 206 49.24 -4.20 8.41
CA PRO A 206 49.42 -4.85 7.01
C PRO A 206 50.67 -5.79 6.53
N PRO A 207 50.78 -6.34 5.23
CA PRO A 207 51.71 -7.43 4.66
C PRO A 207 52.47 -7.32 3.21
N LEU A 208 53.11 -8.38 2.55
CA LEU A 208 54.07 -8.39 1.31
C LEU A 208 54.15 -9.62 0.22
N THR A 209 55.16 -9.75 -0.75
CA THR A 209 55.17 -10.46 -2.16
C THR A 209 56.45 -11.27 -2.81
N PRO A 210 56.47 -11.93 -4.07
CA PRO A 210 57.50 -12.93 -4.74
C PRO A 210 57.93 -12.96 -6.33
N THR A 211 58.77 -13.90 -6.98
CA THR A 211 59.20 -14.03 -8.51
C THR A 211 59.98 -15.33 -9.17
N GLU A 212 60.39 -15.47 -10.53
CA GLU A 212 60.72 -16.74 -11.41
C GLU A 212 61.85 -16.81 -12.68
N PRO A 213 62.04 -17.82 -13.71
CA PRO A 213 63.33 -18.23 -14.55
C PRO A 213 63.39 -18.62 -16.17
N ALA A 214 64.53 -19.12 -16.86
CA ALA A 214 64.71 -19.49 -18.40
C ALA A 214 66.01 -20.30 -19.07
N VAL A 215 66.11 -20.69 -20.43
CA VAL A 215 67.33 -20.97 -21.45
C VAL A 215 67.53 -22.28 -22.45
N LYS A 216 68.46 -22.40 -23.53
CA LYS A 216 68.59 -23.41 -24.75
C LYS A 216 69.96 -23.56 -25.67
N LYS A 217 70.29 -24.60 -26.58
CA LYS A 217 71.30 -24.66 -27.81
C LYS A 217 71.49 -25.97 -28.82
N GLU A 218 72.39 -26.04 -29.90
CA GLU A 218 72.63 -27.03 -31.13
C GLU A 218 74.10 -27.04 -31.86
N THR A 219 74.72 -27.67 -32.97
CA THR A 219 74.70 -28.82 -34.06
C THR A 219 75.99 -28.97 -35.10
N GLN A 220 76.22 -30.00 -36.04
CA GLN A 220 77.37 -30.24 -37.10
C GLN A 220 77.26 -31.49 -38.17
N ASN A 221 78.06 -32.01 -39.23
CA ASN A 221 79.19 -31.74 -40.28
C ASN A 221 79.54 -32.93 -41.40
N PRO A 222 80.30 -32.82 -42.60
CA PRO A 222 80.54 -33.86 -43.75
C PRO A 222 81.95 -34.07 -44.59
N ARG A 223 82.13 -34.90 -45.73
CA ARG A 223 83.35 -35.12 -46.71
C ARG A 223 83.16 -35.73 -48.20
N ILE A 224 84.21 -35.95 -49.08
CA ILE A 224 84.30 -35.95 -50.63
C ILE A 224 84.93 -37.18 -51.43
N TYR A 225 84.63 -37.45 -52.74
CA TYR A 225 85.41 -38.26 -53.77
C TYR A 225 84.94 -38.09 -55.28
N GLU A 226 85.76 -37.65 -56.28
CA GLU A 226 85.16 -36.96 -57.48
C GLU A 226 85.95 -36.83 -58.86
N GLN A 227 86.70 -37.81 -59.42
CA GLN A 227 87.47 -37.59 -60.68
C GLN A 227 87.60 -38.78 -61.69
N LEU A 228 86.51 -39.39 -62.19
CA LEU A 228 86.65 -40.61 -63.03
C LEU A 228 85.57 -40.95 -64.10
N GLN A 229 84.58 -40.10 -64.40
CA GLN A 229 83.32 -40.56 -65.03
C GLN A 229 82.90 -39.87 -66.35
N ASP A 230 83.82 -39.18 -67.02
CA ASP A 230 83.43 -38.11 -67.94
C ASP A 230 82.92 -38.52 -69.34
N GLU A 231 83.18 -39.73 -69.82
CA GLU A 231 82.92 -40.10 -71.23
C GLU A 231 81.47 -40.52 -71.56
N TYR A 232 80.58 -40.67 -70.56
CA TYR A 232 79.23 -41.25 -70.74
C TYR A 232 78.05 -40.29 -70.49
N ALA A 233 78.31 -38.97 -70.56
CA ALA A 233 77.49 -37.83 -70.14
C ALA A 233 76.00 -37.71 -70.57
N TYR A 234 75.43 -38.62 -71.36
CA TYR A 234 74.22 -38.35 -72.17
C TYR A 234 73.00 -39.26 -71.93
N GLN A 235 72.97 -40.06 -70.86
CA GLN A 235 71.91 -41.05 -70.65
C GLN A 235 70.86 -40.63 -69.60
N THR A 236 71.24 -40.38 -68.35
CA THR A 236 70.33 -39.97 -67.26
C THR A 236 71.02 -39.01 -66.28
N LEU A 237 70.24 -38.10 -65.68
CA LEU A 237 70.63 -37.39 -64.45
C LEU A 237 69.78 -37.89 -63.29
N LEU A 238 70.32 -37.85 -62.07
CA LEU A 238 69.59 -38.32 -60.89
C LEU A 238 69.04 -37.16 -60.06
N VAL A 239 67.79 -37.30 -59.61
CA VAL A 239 67.24 -36.59 -58.46
C VAL A 239 67.47 -37.46 -57.23
N VAL A 240 68.14 -36.94 -56.21
CA VAL A 240 68.42 -37.63 -54.94
C VAL A 240 68.00 -36.73 -53.78
N ARG A 241 67.19 -37.27 -52.86
CA ARG A 241 66.55 -36.54 -51.75
C ARG A 241 65.74 -35.31 -52.20
N GLY A 242 65.18 -35.37 -53.43
CA GLY A 242 64.36 -34.31 -54.02
C GLY A 242 65.13 -33.14 -54.64
N LYS A 243 66.47 -33.14 -54.59
CA LYS A 243 67.33 -32.23 -55.36
C LYS A 243 67.94 -32.94 -56.56
N VAL A 244 68.35 -32.20 -57.59
CA VAL A 244 69.22 -32.79 -58.61
C VAL A 244 70.57 -33.07 -57.96
N ALA A 245 71.13 -34.25 -58.22
CA ALA A 245 72.41 -34.67 -57.65
C ALA A 245 73.56 -33.99 -58.41
N ARG A 246 73.75 -32.68 -58.18
CA ARG A 246 74.74 -31.86 -58.90
C ARG A 246 76.19 -32.29 -58.62
N GLU A 247 76.39 -32.96 -57.49
CA GLU A 247 77.61 -33.63 -57.01
C GLU A 247 77.80 -35.03 -57.64
N THR A 248 77.02 -35.43 -58.67
CA THR A 248 77.36 -36.62 -59.47
C THR A 248 78.26 -36.23 -60.64
N PRO A 249 79.32 -37.00 -60.93
CA PRO A 249 80.13 -36.81 -62.13
C PRO A 249 79.31 -36.84 -63.45
N ASP A 250 78.20 -37.59 -63.51
CA ASP A 250 77.29 -37.58 -64.66
C ASP A 250 76.67 -36.19 -64.89
N PHE A 251 76.38 -35.45 -63.80
CA PHE A 251 75.88 -34.08 -63.86
C PHE A 251 76.96 -33.10 -64.31
N GLU A 252 78.17 -33.19 -63.75
CA GLU A 252 79.28 -32.35 -64.18
C GLU A 252 79.63 -32.57 -65.65
N SER A 253 79.61 -33.82 -66.12
CA SER A 253 79.85 -34.11 -67.52
C SER A 253 78.72 -33.60 -68.41
N PHE A 254 77.44 -33.83 -68.06
CA PHE A 254 76.30 -33.27 -68.79
C PHE A 254 76.34 -31.72 -68.82
N GLN A 255 76.74 -31.06 -67.72
CA GLN A 255 76.90 -29.62 -67.64
C GLN A 255 77.96 -29.11 -68.60
N ARG A 256 79.14 -29.74 -68.65
CA ARG A 256 80.23 -29.36 -69.57
C ARG A 256 79.82 -29.60 -71.03
N THR A 257 79.15 -30.71 -71.35
CA THR A 257 78.70 -30.98 -72.73
C THR A 257 77.57 -30.05 -73.20
N ASN A 258 76.74 -29.52 -72.29
CA ASN A 258 75.63 -28.60 -72.61
C ASN A 258 75.91 -27.13 -72.24
N ALA A 259 77.18 -26.75 -72.00
CA ALA A 259 77.58 -25.45 -71.46
C ALA A 259 76.96 -24.24 -72.19
N SER A 260 76.82 -24.29 -73.51
CA SER A 260 76.25 -23.22 -74.34
C SER A 260 74.75 -22.96 -74.13
N ARG A 261 74.00 -23.89 -73.52
CA ARG A 261 72.56 -23.77 -73.20
C ARG A 261 72.26 -23.93 -71.71
N PHE A 262 73.29 -24.08 -70.87
CA PHE A 262 73.13 -24.54 -69.49
C PHE A 262 72.26 -23.62 -68.63
N LYS A 263 72.23 -22.31 -68.87
CA LYS A 263 71.37 -21.36 -68.13
C LYS A 263 69.87 -21.64 -68.31
N SER A 264 69.43 -22.10 -69.48
CA SER A 264 68.03 -22.52 -69.69
C SER A 264 67.75 -23.87 -69.07
N ILE A 265 68.74 -24.78 -69.10
CA ILE A 265 68.66 -26.10 -68.48
C ILE A 265 68.56 -25.99 -66.95
N ASP A 266 69.38 -25.14 -66.32
CA ASP A 266 69.32 -24.92 -64.85
C ASP A 266 67.96 -24.39 -64.41
N ASN A 267 67.29 -23.51 -65.19
CA ASN A 267 65.91 -23.12 -64.91
C ASN A 267 64.94 -24.32 -64.91
N VAL A 268 65.10 -25.27 -65.83
CA VAL A 268 64.30 -26.51 -65.87
C VAL A 268 64.68 -27.44 -64.71
N LEU A 269 65.95 -27.55 -64.36
CA LEU A 269 66.43 -28.34 -63.22
C LEU A 269 65.89 -27.78 -61.89
N ASN A 270 65.95 -26.47 -61.68
CA ASN A 270 65.36 -25.81 -60.51
C ASN A 270 63.83 -26.01 -60.45
N ALA A 271 63.16 -26.04 -61.60
CA ALA A 271 61.74 -26.41 -61.67
C ALA A 271 61.48 -27.90 -61.38
N ILE A 272 62.40 -28.80 -61.77
CA ILE A 272 62.37 -30.22 -61.39
C ILE A 272 62.57 -30.40 -59.88
N GLU A 273 63.51 -29.69 -59.25
CA GLU A 273 63.69 -29.70 -57.79
C GLU A 273 62.41 -29.22 -57.07
N GLY A 274 61.81 -28.11 -57.55
CA GLY A 274 60.52 -27.63 -57.05
C GLY A 274 59.38 -28.65 -57.23
N TYR A 275 59.32 -29.33 -58.37
CA TYR A 275 58.35 -30.39 -58.66
C TYR A 275 58.53 -31.60 -57.74
N CYS A 276 59.76 -32.07 -57.57
CA CYS A 276 60.09 -33.18 -56.69
C CYS A 276 59.82 -32.86 -55.22
N ALA A 277 60.09 -31.63 -54.77
CA ALA A 277 59.71 -31.15 -53.44
C ALA A 277 58.18 -31.11 -53.25
N VAL A 278 57.42 -30.61 -54.23
CA VAL A 278 55.94 -30.54 -54.18
C VAL A 278 55.28 -31.92 -54.13
N PHE A 279 55.81 -32.91 -54.86
CA PHE A 279 55.24 -34.27 -54.90
C PHE A 279 55.91 -35.27 -53.95
N GLY A 280 56.94 -34.88 -53.22
CA GLY A 280 57.66 -35.74 -52.25
C GLY A 280 58.52 -36.82 -52.91
N ILE A 281 59.01 -36.56 -54.13
CA ILE A 281 59.79 -37.49 -54.95
C ILE A 281 61.24 -37.48 -54.42
N SER A 282 61.61 -38.51 -53.66
CA SER A 282 62.94 -38.63 -53.05
C SER A 282 64.01 -39.21 -53.97
N TYR A 283 63.61 -39.95 -55.01
CA TYR A 283 64.47 -40.45 -56.08
C TYR A 283 63.71 -40.45 -57.40
N ALA A 284 64.35 -39.98 -58.47
CA ALA A 284 63.86 -40.08 -59.85
C ALA A 284 65.01 -39.92 -60.85
N GLU A 285 64.86 -40.52 -62.02
CA GLU A 285 65.76 -40.30 -63.16
C GLU A 285 65.18 -39.22 -64.07
N ILE A 286 66.04 -38.30 -64.52
CA ILE A 286 65.74 -37.27 -65.50
C ILE A 286 66.26 -37.74 -66.86
N ASP A 287 65.38 -37.73 -67.86
CA ASP A 287 65.76 -37.95 -69.25
C ASP A 287 66.49 -36.71 -69.78
N GLY A 288 67.80 -36.84 -70.01
CA GLY A 288 68.65 -35.73 -70.46
C GLY A 288 68.27 -35.16 -71.84
N ARG A 289 67.57 -35.92 -72.68
CA ARG A 289 67.06 -35.45 -73.99
C ARG A 289 65.81 -34.61 -73.79
N LYS A 290 64.83 -35.11 -73.03
CA LYS A 290 63.59 -34.35 -72.71
C LYS A 290 63.88 -33.08 -71.89
N LEU A 291 64.89 -33.13 -71.02
CA LEU A 291 65.41 -31.95 -70.31
C LEU A 291 65.94 -30.88 -71.29
N SER A 292 66.71 -31.29 -72.31
CA SER A 292 67.22 -30.40 -73.35
C SER A 292 66.11 -29.87 -74.27
N GLU A 293 65.11 -30.70 -74.60
CA GLU A 293 63.89 -30.28 -75.33
C GLU A 293 63.13 -29.19 -74.55
N ALA A 294 62.86 -29.44 -73.26
CA ALA A 294 62.14 -28.53 -72.38
C ALA A 294 62.88 -27.21 -72.16
N ALA A 295 64.22 -27.21 -72.17
CA ALA A 295 65.05 -26.01 -72.06
C ALA A 295 64.98 -25.08 -73.29
N ASN A 296 64.36 -25.50 -74.40
CA ASN A 296 64.06 -24.62 -75.55
C ASN A 296 62.68 -23.95 -75.45
N LEU A 297 61.87 -24.25 -74.42
CA LEU A 297 60.53 -23.68 -74.24
C LEU A 297 60.60 -22.33 -73.50
N THR A 298 59.85 -21.34 -73.97
CA THR A 298 59.79 -19.99 -73.35
C THR A 298 58.95 -19.93 -72.08
N THR A 299 58.01 -20.87 -71.89
CA THR A 299 57.26 -21.05 -70.64
C THR A 299 57.19 -22.53 -70.29
N LEU A 300 57.30 -22.83 -68.99
CA LEU A 300 57.47 -24.18 -68.48
C LEU A 300 56.29 -24.56 -67.57
N THR A 301 55.48 -25.52 -68.00
CA THR A 301 54.34 -26.03 -67.22
C THR A 301 54.72 -27.23 -66.36
N TYR A 302 53.99 -27.44 -65.25
CA TYR A 302 54.17 -28.61 -64.38
C TYR A 302 54.07 -29.95 -65.13
N ASP A 303 53.28 -30.05 -66.21
CA ASP A 303 53.20 -31.29 -66.99
C ASP A 303 54.47 -31.52 -67.84
N GLN A 304 55.03 -30.46 -68.44
CA GLN A 304 56.31 -30.53 -69.16
C GLN A 304 57.49 -30.88 -68.23
N VAL A 305 57.52 -30.31 -67.02
CA VAL A 305 58.48 -30.72 -65.96
C VAL A 305 58.31 -32.20 -65.61
N GLY A 306 57.07 -32.66 -65.39
CA GLY A 306 56.76 -34.06 -65.11
C GLY A 306 57.15 -35.03 -66.24
N ARG A 307 57.12 -34.59 -67.52
CA ARG A 307 57.57 -35.39 -68.68
C ARG A 307 59.08 -35.61 -68.73
N CYS A 308 59.88 -34.72 -68.11
CA CYS A 308 61.33 -34.88 -68.04
C CYS A 308 61.75 -36.00 -67.06
N LEU A 309 60.85 -36.42 -66.17
CA LEU A 309 61.10 -37.42 -65.14
C LEU A 309 60.58 -38.81 -65.54
N ILE A 310 61.42 -39.82 -65.36
CA ILE A 310 61.10 -41.22 -65.62
C ILE A 310 60.47 -41.85 -64.36
N GLY A 311 59.45 -42.69 -64.54
CA GLY A 311 58.79 -43.45 -63.46
C GLY A 311 57.89 -42.67 -62.48
N THR A 312 58.02 -41.34 -62.39
CA THR A 312 57.38 -40.52 -61.33
C THR A 312 55.86 -40.40 -61.38
N LYS A 313 55.21 -40.69 -62.53
CA LYS A 313 53.75 -40.52 -62.72
C LYS A 313 52.90 -41.15 -61.61
N GLU A 314 53.27 -42.35 -61.15
CA GLU A 314 52.52 -43.04 -60.09
C GLU A 314 52.67 -42.35 -58.73
N GLN A 315 53.84 -41.78 -58.42
CA GLN A 315 54.07 -41.00 -57.20
C GLN A 315 53.30 -39.67 -57.24
N VAL A 316 53.30 -38.99 -58.39
CA VAL A 316 52.54 -37.74 -58.63
C VAL A 316 51.04 -37.98 -58.45
N GLU A 317 50.47 -39.05 -59.00
CA GLU A 317 49.06 -39.38 -58.80
C GLU A 317 48.75 -39.84 -57.35
N LYS A 318 49.64 -40.59 -56.70
CA LYS A 318 49.52 -40.90 -55.26
C LYS A 318 49.50 -39.61 -54.41
N ALA A 319 50.32 -38.62 -54.75
CA ALA A 319 50.37 -37.32 -54.07
C ALA A 319 49.12 -36.46 -54.36
N ARG A 320 48.68 -36.38 -55.62
CA ARG A 320 47.41 -35.73 -56.02
C ARG A 320 46.21 -36.37 -55.32
N LEU A 321 46.14 -37.70 -55.24
CA LEU A 321 45.07 -38.42 -54.55
C LEU A 321 45.10 -38.17 -53.03
N LYS A 322 46.29 -38.14 -52.40
CA LYS A 322 46.45 -37.74 -50.99
C LYS A 322 45.93 -36.31 -50.76
N ALA A 323 46.33 -35.34 -51.59
CA ALA A 323 45.87 -33.96 -51.51
C ALA A 323 44.35 -33.84 -51.71
N ALA A 324 43.79 -34.48 -52.74
CA ALA A 324 42.35 -34.52 -52.99
C ALA A 324 41.56 -35.15 -51.83
N ASN A 325 42.10 -36.21 -51.21
CA ASN A 325 41.49 -36.83 -50.03
C ASN A 325 41.58 -35.94 -48.79
N LEU A 326 42.68 -35.21 -48.58
CA LEU A 326 42.83 -34.23 -47.50
C LEU A 326 41.85 -33.05 -47.68
N ILE A 327 41.69 -32.54 -48.91
CA ILE A 327 40.71 -31.49 -49.23
C ILE A 327 39.28 -32.00 -49.00
N LYS A 328 38.93 -33.20 -49.50
CA LYS A 328 37.63 -33.85 -49.25
C LYS A 328 37.36 -34.06 -47.76
N PHE A 329 38.37 -34.44 -46.99
CA PHE A 329 38.28 -34.63 -45.54
C PHE A 329 38.04 -33.29 -44.82
N ASN A 330 38.87 -32.28 -45.08
CA ASN A 330 38.74 -30.95 -44.47
C ASN A 330 37.39 -30.30 -44.83
N TRP A 331 36.90 -30.46 -46.06
CA TRP A 331 35.57 -30.00 -46.46
C TRP A 331 34.45 -30.74 -45.71
N LYS A 332 34.53 -32.07 -45.56
CA LYS A 332 33.58 -32.85 -44.75
C LYS A 332 33.58 -32.39 -43.29
N VAL A 333 34.75 -32.16 -42.69
CA VAL A 333 34.89 -31.67 -41.31
C VAL A 333 34.33 -30.25 -41.15
N TRP A 334 34.64 -29.33 -42.07
CA TRP A 334 34.09 -27.97 -42.07
C TRP A 334 32.57 -27.97 -42.21
N LYS A 335 32.03 -28.74 -43.17
CA LYS A 335 30.58 -28.88 -43.36
C LYS A 335 29.92 -29.45 -42.11
N TRP A 336 30.46 -30.54 -41.55
CA TRP A 336 29.94 -31.15 -40.32
C TRP A 336 29.97 -30.18 -39.13
N ARG A 337 31.04 -29.37 -38.96
CA ARG A 337 31.09 -28.31 -37.93
C ARG A 337 30.00 -27.27 -38.16
N ARG A 338 29.84 -26.76 -39.39
CA ARG A 338 28.83 -25.74 -39.75
C ARG A 338 27.40 -26.25 -39.56
N ASP A 339 27.12 -27.48 -39.98
CA ASP A 339 25.81 -28.12 -39.80
C ASP A 339 25.54 -28.42 -38.31
N THR A 340 26.56 -28.84 -37.55
CA THR A 340 26.47 -29.02 -36.09
C THR A 340 26.21 -27.70 -35.36
N GLU A 341 26.84 -26.59 -35.76
CA GLU A 341 26.55 -25.26 -35.20
C GLU A 341 25.13 -24.78 -35.55
N ARG A 342 24.69 -24.99 -36.79
CA ARG A 342 23.32 -24.70 -37.21
C ARG A 342 22.31 -25.49 -36.37
N ASN A 343 22.56 -26.77 -36.17
CA ASN A 343 21.71 -27.64 -35.35
C ASN A 343 21.74 -27.24 -33.87
N LYS A 344 22.90 -26.84 -33.31
CA LYS A 344 23.00 -26.27 -31.95
C LYS A 344 22.21 -24.96 -31.81
N LYS A 345 22.22 -24.08 -32.82
CA LYS A 345 21.43 -22.84 -32.84
C LYS A 345 19.93 -23.12 -32.93
N LEU A 346 19.51 -24.03 -33.82
CA LEU A 346 18.11 -24.47 -33.95
C LEU A 346 17.60 -25.16 -32.68
N PHE A 347 18.39 -26.05 -32.08
CA PHE A 347 18.05 -26.73 -30.83
C PHE A 347 17.88 -25.73 -29.68
N ARG A 348 18.78 -24.74 -29.54
CA ARG A 348 18.64 -23.67 -28.54
C ARG A 348 17.35 -22.86 -28.75
N ALA A 349 17.03 -22.48 -29.98
CA ALA A 349 15.79 -21.76 -30.29
C ALA A 349 14.54 -22.60 -29.96
N ALA A 350 14.50 -23.87 -30.39
CA ALA A 350 13.42 -24.80 -30.09
C ALA A 350 13.25 -25.03 -28.58
N TYR A 351 14.36 -25.20 -27.84
CA TYR A 351 14.35 -25.35 -26.39
C TYR A 351 13.80 -24.10 -25.68
N THR A 352 14.22 -22.90 -26.09
CA THR A 352 13.68 -21.63 -25.54
C THR A 352 12.17 -21.52 -25.80
N ILE A 353 11.70 -21.86 -27.00
CA ILE A 353 10.26 -21.85 -27.33
C ILE A 353 9.49 -22.89 -26.49
N GLN A 354 10.01 -24.11 -26.36
CA GLN A 354 9.41 -25.17 -25.54
C GLN A 354 9.36 -24.78 -24.05
N MET A 355 10.42 -24.16 -23.52
CA MET A 355 10.46 -23.69 -22.13
C MET A 355 9.50 -22.53 -21.90
N ALA A 356 9.44 -21.55 -22.81
CA ALA A 356 8.48 -20.45 -22.74
C ALA A 356 7.03 -20.97 -22.78
N TRP A 357 6.73 -21.94 -23.66
CA TRP A 357 5.41 -22.58 -23.72
C TRP A 357 5.09 -23.36 -22.43
N ARG A 358 6.02 -24.19 -21.93
CA ARG A 358 5.85 -24.93 -20.66
C ARG A 358 5.61 -23.99 -19.47
N MET A 359 6.38 -22.91 -19.35
CA MET A 359 6.19 -21.89 -18.31
C MET A 359 4.84 -21.16 -18.45
N ASN A 360 4.39 -20.89 -19.67
CA ASN A 360 3.06 -20.31 -19.92
C ASN A 360 1.93 -21.28 -19.53
N GLN A 361 2.06 -22.58 -19.81
CA GLN A 361 1.07 -23.58 -19.39
C GLN A 361 1.03 -23.75 -17.86
N VAL A 362 2.20 -23.82 -17.20
CA VAL A 362 2.28 -23.84 -15.73
C VAL A 362 1.69 -22.57 -15.13
N ARG A 363 1.98 -21.39 -15.69
CA ARG A 363 1.37 -20.13 -15.27
C ARG A 363 -0.14 -20.13 -15.47
N ARG A 364 -0.66 -20.65 -16.59
CA ARG A 364 -2.11 -20.77 -16.84
C ARG A 364 -2.78 -21.70 -15.82
N ALA A 365 -2.19 -22.86 -15.54
CA ALA A 365 -2.69 -23.79 -14.53
C ALA A 365 -2.74 -23.15 -13.13
N ILE A 366 -1.64 -22.48 -12.71
CA ILE A 366 -1.59 -21.74 -11.44
C ILE A 366 -2.63 -20.62 -11.40
N MET A 367 -2.81 -19.85 -12.47
CA MET A 367 -3.82 -18.78 -12.52
C MET A 367 -5.27 -19.31 -12.45
N ILE A 368 -5.54 -20.48 -13.02
CA ILE A 368 -6.85 -21.16 -12.92
C ILE A 368 -7.07 -21.64 -11.48
N GLU A 369 -6.06 -22.27 -10.86
CA GLU A 369 -6.19 -22.78 -9.48
C GLU A 369 -6.29 -21.65 -8.45
N CYS A 370 -5.52 -20.57 -8.61
CA CYS A 370 -5.69 -19.35 -7.83
C CYS A 370 -7.09 -18.75 -7.99
N ARG A 371 -7.69 -18.77 -9.20
CA ARG A 371 -9.07 -18.29 -9.41
C ARG A 371 -10.08 -19.17 -8.66
N LYS A 372 -10.03 -20.49 -8.82
CA LYS A 372 -10.90 -21.43 -8.09
C LYS A 372 -10.78 -21.26 -6.57
N ARG A 373 -9.56 -21.02 -6.07
CA ARG A 373 -9.32 -20.80 -4.64
C ARG A 373 -9.90 -19.48 -4.14
N ILE A 374 -9.85 -18.41 -4.94
CA ILE A 374 -10.51 -17.13 -4.63
C ILE A 374 -12.04 -17.31 -4.65
N GLU A 375 -12.58 -17.93 -5.69
CA GLU A 375 -14.01 -18.25 -5.84
C GLU A 375 -14.53 -19.12 -4.67
N SER A 376 -13.76 -20.11 -4.21
CA SER A 376 -14.10 -20.91 -3.03
C SER A 376 -14.01 -20.13 -1.70
N ILE A 377 -13.21 -19.06 -1.62
CA ILE A 377 -13.21 -18.14 -0.47
C ILE A 377 -14.42 -17.21 -0.54
N ASP A 378 -14.73 -16.67 -1.72
CA ASP A 378 -15.84 -15.75 -1.95
C ASP A 378 -17.19 -16.42 -1.67
N ASN A 379 -17.40 -17.66 -2.16
CA ASN A 379 -18.62 -18.42 -1.89
C ASN A 379 -18.78 -18.72 -0.39
N LYS A 380 -17.70 -19.11 0.31
CA LYS A 380 -17.75 -19.35 1.77
C LYS A 380 -17.94 -18.08 2.59
N ALA A 381 -17.39 -16.97 2.13
CA ALA A 381 -17.65 -15.66 2.72
C ALA A 381 -19.12 -15.27 2.55
N ASP A 382 -19.73 -15.51 1.39
CA ASP A 382 -21.16 -15.28 1.16
C ASP A 382 -22.04 -16.24 1.99
N GLU A 383 -21.76 -17.54 2.01
CA GLU A 383 -22.43 -18.53 2.90
C GLU A 383 -22.45 -18.07 4.36
N LEU A 384 -21.32 -17.58 4.89
CA LEU A 384 -21.25 -16.99 6.23
C LEU A 384 -22.07 -15.70 6.34
N SER A 385 -22.08 -14.84 5.32
CA SER A 385 -22.84 -13.57 5.30
C SER A 385 -24.35 -13.78 5.25
N GLN A 386 -24.82 -14.74 4.46
CA GLN A 386 -26.22 -15.15 4.44
C GLN A 386 -26.66 -15.72 5.81
N SER A 387 -25.72 -16.23 6.63
CA SER A 387 -26.05 -16.77 7.96
C SER A 387 -26.48 -15.72 9.00
N ILE A 388 -26.17 -14.42 8.81
CA ILE A 388 -26.58 -13.31 9.69
C ILE A 388 -27.85 -12.57 9.18
N VAL A 389 -28.24 -12.76 7.92
CA VAL A 389 -29.48 -12.25 7.33
C VAL A 389 -30.67 -12.66 8.21
N ASN A 390 -31.57 -11.70 8.49
CA ASN A 390 -32.75 -11.84 9.37
C ASN A 390 -32.46 -12.13 10.87
N LYS A 391 -31.22 -12.45 11.26
CA LYS A 391 -30.82 -12.65 12.66
C LYS A 391 -30.26 -11.39 13.32
N TYR A 392 -29.94 -10.35 12.55
CA TYR A 392 -29.35 -9.11 13.07
C TYR A 392 -30.15 -8.53 14.25
N SER A 393 -31.49 -8.52 14.19
CA SER A 393 -32.35 -8.02 15.27
C SER A 393 -32.21 -8.80 16.59
N GLN A 394 -31.81 -10.08 16.54
CA GLN A 394 -31.54 -10.92 17.72
C GLN A 394 -30.12 -10.68 18.25
N ILE A 395 -29.15 -10.54 17.35
CA ILE A 395 -27.76 -10.17 17.69
C ILE A 395 -27.72 -8.80 18.35
N GLU A 396 -28.54 -7.85 17.87
CA GLU A 396 -28.65 -6.48 18.39
C GLU A 396 -29.24 -6.39 19.79
N SER A 397 -30.03 -7.37 20.25
CA SER A 397 -30.53 -7.42 21.64
C SER A 397 -29.49 -7.93 22.64
N ASP A 398 -28.54 -8.76 22.20
CA ASP A 398 -27.51 -9.36 23.04
C ASP A 398 -26.18 -8.58 23.03
N PRO A 399 -25.21 -8.90 23.91
CA PRO A 399 -23.83 -8.43 23.77
C PRO A 399 -23.13 -9.05 22.55
N TYR A 400 -22.63 -8.22 21.64
CA TYR A 400 -21.97 -8.68 20.40
C TYR A 400 -20.63 -7.99 20.14
N VAL A 401 -19.84 -8.60 19.25
CA VAL A 401 -18.48 -8.18 18.90
C VAL A 401 -18.42 -7.73 17.45
N VAL A 402 -18.16 -6.44 17.26
CA VAL A 402 -17.88 -5.86 15.94
C VAL A 402 -16.38 -5.99 15.65
N ILE A 403 -16.05 -6.41 14.42
CA ILE A 403 -14.67 -6.55 13.96
C ILE A 403 -14.41 -5.53 12.84
N HIS A 404 -13.30 -4.79 12.94
CA HIS A 404 -12.86 -3.84 11.93
C HIS A 404 -11.38 -4.03 11.58
N VAL A 405 -11.06 -3.94 10.29
CA VAL A 405 -9.69 -3.82 9.80
C VAL A 405 -9.37 -2.35 9.56
N MET A 406 -8.38 -1.80 10.27
CA MET A 406 -7.93 -0.41 10.09
C MET A 406 -6.88 -0.34 8.97
N THR A 407 -7.27 0.23 7.84
CA THR A 407 -6.36 0.56 6.73
C THR A 407 -5.51 1.78 7.05
N ASN A 408 -6.04 2.73 7.82
CA ASN A 408 -5.42 4.00 8.17
C ASN A 408 -6.02 4.59 9.48
N PHE A 409 -5.43 5.66 10.05
CA PHE A 409 -5.92 6.22 11.32
C PHE A 409 -7.25 7.01 11.25
N GLN A 410 -7.73 7.45 10.08
CA GLN A 410 -9.09 8.01 9.97
C GLN A 410 -10.16 6.95 10.26
N ASP A 411 -9.83 5.67 10.06
CA ASP A 411 -10.68 4.53 10.41
C ASP A 411 -10.89 4.37 11.92
N LEU A 412 -10.18 5.13 12.77
CA LEU A 412 -10.43 5.17 14.22
C LEU A 412 -11.86 5.66 14.54
N THR A 413 -12.51 6.36 13.59
CA THR A 413 -13.95 6.68 13.63
C THR A 413 -14.87 5.44 13.63
N ARG A 414 -14.37 4.24 13.36
CA ARG A 414 -15.12 2.98 13.54
C ARG A 414 -15.37 2.66 15.02
N VAL A 415 -14.54 3.18 15.93
CA VAL A 415 -14.73 3.04 17.39
C VAL A 415 -16.02 3.73 17.89
N LEU A 416 -16.65 4.57 17.06
CA LEU A 416 -17.90 5.25 17.42
C LEU A 416 -19.08 4.28 17.58
N ASP A 417 -19.02 3.06 17.04
CA ASP A 417 -20.03 2.01 17.28
C ASP A 417 -20.16 1.62 18.78
N LEU A 418 -19.20 2.02 19.63
CA LEU A 418 -19.35 1.99 21.09
C LEU A 418 -20.47 2.90 21.65
N MET A 419 -21.10 3.74 20.83
CA MET A 419 -22.35 4.44 21.17
C MET A 419 -23.48 3.47 21.54
N TYR A 420 -23.45 2.23 21.02
CA TYR A 420 -24.29 1.13 21.48
C TYR A 420 -23.63 0.47 22.70
N SER A 421 -24.36 0.31 23.80
CA SER A 421 -23.79 -0.12 25.08
C SER A 421 -23.41 -1.61 25.10
N ASN A 422 -24.08 -2.43 24.29
CA ASN A 422 -23.87 -3.87 24.15
C ASN A 422 -22.77 -4.24 23.13
N VAL A 423 -22.17 -3.25 22.44
CA VAL A 423 -21.06 -3.47 21.50
C VAL A 423 -19.72 -3.54 22.22
N SER A 424 -18.97 -4.62 21.94
CA SER A 424 -17.52 -4.69 22.04
C SER A 424 -16.89 -4.61 20.64
N ILE A 425 -15.66 -4.10 20.53
CA ILE A 425 -14.94 -3.97 19.26
C ILE A 425 -13.61 -4.74 19.31
N ILE A 426 -13.27 -5.44 18.23
CA ILE A 426 -11.92 -5.89 17.92
C ILE A 426 -11.39 -5.07 16.75
N LEU A 427 -10.33 -4.30 16.99
CA LEU A 427 -9.60 -3.57 15.96
C LEU A 427 -8.39 -4.40 15.50
N LEU A 428 -8.26 -4.60 14.20
CA LEU A 428 -7.09 -5.20 13.56
C LEU A 428 -6.29 -4.09 12.84
N LEU A 429 -5.03 -3.91 13.22
CA LEU A 429 -4.21 -2.75 12.85
C LEU A 429 -2.74 -3.14 12.66
N SER A 430 -1.98 -2.35 11.89
CA SER A 430 -0.53 -2.54 11.75
C SER A 430 0.28 -1.91 12.89
N GLU A 431 -0.23 -0.87 13.53
CA GLU A 431 0.43 -0.08 14.57
C GLU A 431 -0.63 0.53 15.50
N LEU A 432 -0.35 0.62 16.80
CA LEU A 432 -1.26 1.24 17.76
C LEU A 432 -1.38 2.75 17.51
N PRO A 433 -2.55 3.37 17.77
CA PRO A 433 -2.63 4.83 17.84
C PRO A 433 -1.68 5.35 18.93
N PRO A 434 -0.94 6.46 18.70
CA PRO A 434 -0.07 7.05 19.72
C PRO A 434 -0.85 7.31 21.02
N GLY A 435 -0.27 6.97 22.17
CA GLY A 435 -0.98 6.95 23.46
C GLY A 435 -1.75 8.25 23.76
N HIS A 436 -1.13 9.41 23.50
CA HIS A 436 -1.76 10.72 23.69
C HIS A 436 -2.97 10.97 22.76
N ILE A 437 -2.99 10.41 21.56
CA ILE A 437 -4.14 10.49 20.63
C ILE A 437 -5.26 9.59 21.11
N TRP A 438 -4.93 8.40 21.61
CA TRP A 438 -5.92 7.51 22.22
C TRP A 438 -6.50 8.11 23.52
N GLU A 439 -5.67 8.76 24.35
CA GLU A 439 -6.13 9.54 25.52
C GLU A 439 -7.10 10.66 25.13
N ASP A 440 -6.75 11.54 24.18
CA ASP A 440 -7.62 12.59 23.63
C ASP A 440 -8.93 11.98 23.08
N PHE A 441 -8.87 10.79 22.45
CA PHE A 441 -10.04 10.10 21.91
C PHE A 441 -10.94 9.50 23.01
N ILE A 442 -10.39 8.91 24.08
CA ILE A 442 -11.20 8.44 25.21
C ILE A 442 -11.80 9.62 25.99
N GLU A 443 -11.07 10.72 26.19
CA GLU A 443 -11.65 11.94 26.80
C GLU A 443 -12.74 12.53 25.90
N PHE A 444 -12.58 12.52 24.57
CA PHE A 444 -13.63 12.86 23.63
C PHE A 444 -14.88 11.98 23.82
N MET A 445 -14.73 10.65 23.86
CA MET A 445 -15.85 9.72 24.03
C MET A 445 -16.53 9.89 25.40
N GLY A 446 -15.75 10.09 26.46
CA GLY A 446 -16.24 10.42 27.79
C GLY A 446 -17.03 11.73 27.82
N CYS A 447 -16.50 12.82 27.27
CA CYS A 447 -17.20 14.10 27.12
C CYS A 447 -18.49 14.00 26.26
N CYS A 448 -18.65 12.92 25.48
CA CYS A 448 -19.87 12.62 24.73
C CYS A 448 -20.79 11.61 25.46
N GLY A 449 -20.44 11.20 26.69
CA GLY A 449 -21.22 10.32 27.56
C GLY A 449 -21.02 8.82 27.32
N ILE A 450 -19.97 8.39 26.62
CA ILE A 450 -19.77 6.96 26.29
C ILE A 450 -18.80 6.33 27.30
N PRO A 451 -19.27 5.48 28.23
CA PRO A 451 -18.42 4.90 29.27
C PRO A 451 -17.60 3.71 28.75
N ASN A 452 -16.59 3.35 29.56
CA ASN A 452 -15.86 2.08 29.52
C ASN A 452 -15.22 1.71 28.16
N VAL A 453 -14.85 2.71 27.35
CA VAL A 453 -14.21 2.54 26.03
C VAL A 453 -13.02 1.56 26.08
N ASN A 454 -12.08 1.74 27.00
CA ASN A 454 -10.90 0.86 27.15
C ASN A 454 -11.23 -0.59 27.54
N GLN A 455 -12.41 -0.85 28.13
CA GLN A 455 -12.85 -2.22 28.47
C GLN A 455 -13.56 -2.89 27.29
N ARG A 456 -14.05 -2.10 26.32
CA ARG A 456 -14.83 -2.58 25.17
C ARG A 456 -14.04 -2.64 23.86
N VAL A 457 -12.87 -2.00 23.77
CA VAL A 457 -11.96 -2.10 22.61
C VAL A 457 -10.83 -3.09 22.87
N ASN A 458 -10.64 -4.02 21.93
CA ASN A 458 -9.55 -4.98 21.94
C ASN A 458 -8.66 -4.74 20.71
N TYR A 459 -7.35 -4.63 20.91
CA TYR A 459 -6.38 -4.41 19.83
C TYR A 459 -5.70 -5.71 19.42
N VAL A 460 -5.64 -5.99 18.12
CA VAL A 460 -4.80 -7.04 17.53
C VAL A 460 -3.85 -6.41 16.53
N ILE A 461 -2.56 -6.39 16.88
CA ILE A 461 -1.50 -5.84 16.05
C ILE A 461 -1.04 -6.91 15.06
N ILE A 462 -1.41 -6.74 13.80
CA ILE A 462 -1.04 -7.62 12.69
C ILE A 462 0.45 -7.47 12.43
N ARG A 463 1.21 -8.55 12.59
CA ARG A 463 2.67 -8.51 12.43
C ARG A 463 3.05 -8.32 10.97
N ASP A 464 3.98 -7.40 10.71
CA ASP A 464 4.56 -7.26 9.39
C ASP A 464 5.52 -8.43 9.10
N LEU A 465 5.22 -9.20 8.07
CA LEU A 465 6.07 -10.29 7.58
C LEU A 465 6.84 -9.91 6.31
N ARG A 466 6.48 -8.80 5.64
CA ARG A 466 7.13 -8.24 4.44
C ARG A 466 6.85 -6.73 4.34
N SER A 467 7.79 -5.95 4.85
CA SER A 467 7.76 -4.49 4.93
C SER A 467 7.26 -3.80 3.66
N GLY A 468 6.27 -2.91 3.80
CA GLY A 468 5.82 -1.99 2.75
C GLY A 468 4.41 -2.22 2.18
N ASN A 469 3.62 -3.13 2.75
CA ASN A 469 2.27 -3.46 2.29
C ASN A 469 1.14 -2.88 3.18
N ASN A 470 0.01 -2.50 2.59
CA ASN A 470 -1.21 -2.06 3.29
C ASN A 470 -1.72 -3.14 4.28
N THR A 471 -2.45 -2.74 5.33
CA THR A 471 -3.00 -3.65 6.37
C THR A 471 -3.71 -4.87 5.79
N SER A 472 -4.50 -4.67 4.73
CA SER A 472 -5.23 -5.69 3.98
C SER A 472 -4.31 -6.84 3.50
N ASN A 473 -3.11 -6.53 3.01
CA ASN A 473 -2.13 -7.53 2.58
C ASN A 473 -1.42 -8.21 3.78
N LYS A 474 -1.26 -7.52 4.91
CA LYS A 474 -0.62 -8.09 6.13
C LYS A 474 -1.50 -9.18 6.77
N LEU A 475 -2.82 -9.00 6.75
CA LEU A 475 -3.79 -9.99 7.24
C LEU A 475 -3.64 -11.38 6.61
N LEU A 476 -3.23 -11.44 5.34
CA LEU A 476 -3.11 -12.69 4.57
C LEU A 476 -1.99 -13.61 5.07
N CYS A 477 -1.16 -13.17 6.02
CA CYS A 477 0.05 -13.89 6.44
C CYS A 477 0.13 -14.17 7.95
N ASP A 478 -0.52 -13.40 8.82
CA ASP A 478 -0.37 -13.53 10.29
C ASP A 478 -1.41 -14.45 10.96
N MET A 479 -1.16 -15.76 10.88
CA MET A 479 -1.95 -16.78 11.58
C MET A 479 -1.90 -16.67 13.12
N ARG A 480 -0.96 -15.92 13.72
CA ARG A 480 -0.94 -15.69 15.18
C ARG A 480 -2.01 -14.66 15.55
N SER A 481 -2.09 -13.55 14.81
CA SER A 481 -3.16 -12.55 14.96
C SER A 481 -4.54 -13.15 14.69
N ILE A 482 -4.71 -13.97 13.64
CA ILE A 482 -5.97 -14.69 13.37
C ILE A 482 -6.39 -15.56 14.56
N ASN A 483 -5.45 -16.30 15.17
CA ASN A 483 -5.75 -17.10 16.37
C ASN A 483 -6.02 -16.25 17.62
N GLN A 484 -5.42 -15.06 17.75
CA GLN A 484 -5.77 -14.11 18.80
C GLN A 484 -7.19 -13.56 18.64
N VAL A 485 -7.61 -13.24 17.41
CA VAL A 485 -9.00 -12.82 17.12
C VAL A 485 -10.00 -13.93 17.45
N ARG A 486 -9.74 -15.18 17.03
CA ARG A 486 -10.58 -16.34 17.41
C ARG A 486 -10.73 -16.49 18.93
N ARG A 487 -9.64 -16.31 19.70
CA ARG A 487 -9.66 -16.34 21.18
C ARG A 487 -10.45 -15.18 21.78
N LEU A 488 -10.36 -13.98 21.20
CA LEU A 488 -11.11 -12.80 21.66
C LEU A 488 -12.60 -12.89 21.33
N ILE A 489 -12.98 -13.58 20.24
CA ILE A 489 -14.39 -13.85 19.92
C ILE A 489 -15.03 -14.74 20.99
N ALA A 490 -14.35 -15.84 21.36
CA ALA A 490 -14.80 -16.76 22.43
C ALA A 490 -16.27 -17.22 22.28
N SER A 491 -16.67 -17.61 21.06
CA SER A 491 -18.03 -18.02 20.69
C SER A 491 -19.14 -16.98 20.91
N ARG A 492 -18.80 -15.70 21.13
CA ARG A 492 -19.78 -14.61 21.18
C ARG A 492 -20.34 -14.30 19.79
N ASN A 493 -21.57 -13.78 19.75
CA ASN A 493 -22.15 -13.18 18.55
C ASN A 493 -21.17 -12.14 17.98
N CYS A 494 -20.76 -12.29 16.72
CA CYS A 494 -19.75 -11.43 16.11
C CYS A 494 -19.94 -11.30 14.59
N PHE A 495 -19.46 -10.19 14.02
CA PHE A 495 -19.41 -9.96 12.58
C PHE A 495 -18.34 -8.92 12.20
N ILE A 496 -17.87 -8.98 10.96
CA ILE A 496 -16.97 -7.98 10.37
C ILE A 496 -17.81 -6.88 9.69
N ILE A 497 -17.52 -5.60 9.98
CA ILE A 497 -18.12 -4.46 9.24
C ILE A 497 -17.14 -3.98 8.15
N PRO A 498 -17.53 -4.04 6.86
CA PRO A 498 -16.68 -3.70 5.72
C PRO A 498 -15.95 -2.36 5.71
N HIS A 499 -14.76 -2.40 5.11
CA HIS A 499 -14.27 -1.39 4.17
C HIS A 499 -14.87 -1.54 2.77
N SER A 500 -14.84 -0.47 1.97
CA SER A 500 -15.20 -0.53 0.55
C SER A 500 -14.13 -1.28 -0.29
N ASP A 501 -12.85 -1.26 0.10
CA ASP A 501 -11.77 -2.08 -0.46
C ASP A 501 -11.71 -3.50 0.15
N TRP A 502 -12.88 -4.14 0.23
CA TRP A 502 -13.30 -5.39 0.90
C TRP A 502 -12.46 -6.69 0.67
N HIS A 503 -11.32 -6.65 -0.03
CA HIS A 503 -10.62 -7.86 -0.49
C HIS A 503 -10.05 -8.76 0.61
N ALA A 504 -9.40 -8.20 1.63
CA ALA A 504 -8.75 -8.99 2.68
C ALA A 504 -9.74 -9.53 3.72
N GLU A 505 -10.82 -8.78 3.94
CA GLU A 505 -11.79 -9.08 4.98
C GLU A 505 -12.66 -10.31 4.64
N ARG A 506 -12.83 -10.64 3.35
CA ARG A 506 -13.36 -11.95 2.89
C ARG A 506 -12.49 -13.12 3.33
N ARG A 507 -11.17 -13.00 3.17
CA ARG A 507 -10.24 -14.05 3.59
C ARG A 507 -10.23 -14.18 5.11
N LEU A 508 -10.25 -13.05 5.82
CA LEU A 508 -10.37 -13.01 7.27
C LEU A 508 -11.66 -13.70 7.71
N SER A 509 -12.82 -13.35 7.17
CA SER A 509 -14.13 -13.97 7.45
C SER A 509 -14.06 -15.51 7.43
N VAL A 510 -13.56 -16.09 6.34
CA VAL A 510 -13.42 -17.55 6.21
C VAL A 510 -12.39 -18.13 7.20
N ASP A 511 -11.29 -17.42 7.50
CA ASP A 511 -10.26 -17.91 8.42
C ASP A 511 -10.66 -17.78 9.90
N ILE A 512 -11.40 -16.76 10.33
CA ILE A 512 -11.95 -16.67 11.70
C ILE A 512 -13.36 -17.27 11.83
N SER A 513 -13.94 -17.81 10.74
CA SER A 513 -15.31 -18.33 10.65
C SER A 513 -16.37 -17.34 11.14
N CYS A 514 -16.20 -16.06 10.79
CA CYS A 514 -17.02 -14.94 11.26
C CYS A 514 -17.81 -14.33 10.09
N PRO A 515 -19.12 -14.10 10.23
CA PRO A 515 -19.95 -13.53 9.17
C PRO A 515 -19.57 -12.08 8.86
N ILE A 516 -19.97 -11.63 7.68
CA ILE A 516 -19.73 -10.27 7.19
C ILE A 516 -21.07 -9.55 7.22
N PHE A 517 -21.12 -8.40 7.86
CA PHE A 517 -22.31 -7.55 7.84
C PHE A 517 -22.20 -6.54 6.68
N GLY A 518 -22.26 -7.08 5.47
CA GLY A 518 -21.89 -6.40 4.24
C GLY A 518 -22.09 -7.25 2.99
N CYS A 519 -22.03 -6.59 1.83
CA CYS A 519 -22.14 -7.25 0.53
C CYS A 519 -20.79 -7.87 0.14
N VAL A 520 -20.74 -9.19 -0.05
CA VAL A 520 -19.50 -9.92 -0.39
C VAL A 520 -19.06 -9.66 -1.85
N ASN A 521 -20.02 -9.64 -2.77
CA ASN A 521 -19.83 -9.31 -4.18
C ASN A 521 -20.47 -7.95 -4.51
N THR A 522 -19.69 -6.87 -4.46
CA THR A 522 -20.19 -5.50 -4.68
C THR A 522 -20.36 -5.15 -6.16
N ASN A 523 -19.69 -5.86 -7.09
CA ASN A 523 -19.67 -5.53 -8.52
C ASN A 523 -21.08 -5.49 -9.13
N MET A 524 -21.96 -6.42 -8.72
CA MET A 524 -23.35 -6.54 -9.21
C MET A 524 -24.29 -5.44 -8.69
N LEU A 525 -23.81 -4.60 -7.76
CA LEU A 525 -24.58 -3.52 -7.12
C LEU A 525 -23.98 -2.13 -7.39
N GLN A 526 -22.64 -2.04 -7.51
CA GLN A 526 -21.90 -0.78 -7.72
C GLN A 526 -21.48 -0.55 -9.18
N GLY A 527 -21.65 -1.53 -10.07
CA GLY A 527 -21.42 -1.33 -11.51
C GLY A 527 -22.39 -0.29 -12.08
N ARG A 528 -21.89 0.64 -12.92
CA ARG A 528 -22.67 1.78 -13.45
C ARG A 528 -23.94 1.36 -14.20
N ASN A 529 -23.90 0.24 -14.93
CA ASN A 529 -25.11 -0.37 -15.51
C ASN A 529 -26.08 -0.86 -14.41
N SER A 530 -25.59 -1.66 -13.46
CA SER A 530 -26.37 -2.21 -12.36
C SER A 530 -27.03 -1.15 -11.48
N MET A 531 -26.38 0.01 -11.26
CA MET A 531 -26.96 1.12 -10.51
C MET A 531 -28.14 1.77 -11.25
N ARG A 532 -28.06 1.91 -12.59
CA ARG A 532 -29.20 2.38 -13.41
C ARG A 532 -30.35 1.38 -13.40
N ASP A 533 -30.05 0.08 -13.44
CA ASP A 533 -31.06 -0.95 -13.23
C ASP A 533 -31.70 -0.82 -11.84
N ILE A 534 -30.91 -0.61 -10.78
CA ILE A 534 -31.42 -0.43 -9.40
C ILE A 534 -32.32 0.80 -9.29
N PHE A 535 -31.95 1.95 -9.87
CA PHE A 535 -32.76 3.16 -9.83
C PHE A 535 -34.06 3.01 -10.65
N ARG A 536 -33.99 2.45 -11.87
CA ARG A 536 -35.17 2.17 -12.70
C ARG A 536 -36.13 1.19 -12.01
N ASP A 537 -35.61 0.07 -11.50
CA ASP A 537 -36.42 -0.94 -10.79
C ASP A 537 -37.02 -0.40 -9.47
N ALA A 538 -36.49 0.73 -8.96
CA ALA A 538 -36.98 1.45 -7.79
C ALA A 538 -37.91 2.64 -8.13
N GLU A 539 -38.26 2.83 -9.40
CA GLU A 539 -39.06 3.97 -9.91
C GLU A 539 -38.42 5.34 -9.63
N VAL A 540 -37.09 5.39 -9.53
CA VAL A 540 -36.29 6.61 -9.35
C VAL A 540 -35.60 6.96 -10.67
N VAL A 541 -35.85 8.16 -11.18
CA VAL A 541 -35.17 8.69 -12.38
C VAL A 541 -33.68 8.85 -12.13
N SER A 542 -32.83 8.45 -13.08
CA SER A 542 -31.36 8.58 -13.05
C SER A 542 -30.84 9.26 -14.32
N SER A 543 -29.61 9.80 -14.28
CA SER A 543 -29.00 10.49 -15.44
C SER A 543 -28.94 9.66 -16.73
N ILE A 544 -29.25 10.31 -17.86
CA ILE A 544 -29.02 9.82 -19.22
C ILE A 544 -27.52 9.53 -19.39
N SER A 545 -27.14 8.40 -20.01
CA SER A 545 -25.76 7.90 -19.89
C SER A 545 -25.41 6.79 -20.88
N THR A 546 -24.14 6.71 -21.28
CA THR A 546 -23.61 5.68 -22.19
C THR A 546 -23.63 4.29 -21.54
N ARG A 547 -23.24 3.24 -22.28
CA ARG A 547 -22.80 1.97 -21.66
C ARG A 547 -21.38 2.12 -21.11
N GLU A 548 -20.97 1.22 -20.22
CA GLU A 548 -19.57 1.13 -19.77
C GLU A 548 -18.70 0.64 -20.93
N MET A 549 -17.66 1.40 -21.29
CA MET A 549 -16.76 1.11 -22.41
C MET A 549 -15.30 1.20 -21.99
N ARG A 550 -14.43 0.38 -22.61
CA ARG A 550 -12.98 0.36 -22.34
C ARG A 550 -12.13 0.96 -23.45
N ASP A 551 -12.71 1.15 -24.63
CA ASP A 551 -12.09 1.97 -25.67
C ASP A 551 -12.62 3.41 -25.58
N PHE A 552 -11.74 4.38 -25.81
CA PHE A 552 -12.10 5.80 -25.74
C PHE A 552 -12.80 6.30 -27.01
N GLY A 553 -12.48 5.74 -28.19
CA GLY A 553 -13.19 6.05 -29.44
C GLY A 553 -14.64 5.60 -29.37
N GLN A 554 -14.86 4.33 -29.00
CA GLN A 554 -16.21 3.78 -28.79
C GLN A 554 -17.04 4.59 -27.79
N LEU A 555 -16.41 5.06 -26.70
CA LEU A 555 -17.06 5.93 -25.72
C LEU A 555 -17.46 7.29 -26.32
N CYS A 556 -16.61 7.88 -27.17
CA CYS A 556 -16.92 9.11 -27.88
C CYS A 556 -18.04 8.91 -28.91
N ASP A 557 -18.04 7.81 -29.65
CA ASP A 557 -19.08 7.53 -30.65
C ASP A 557 -20.44 7.34 -29.99
N SER A 558 -20.53 6.50 -28.94
CA SER A 558 -21.78 6.33 -28.15
C SER A 558 -22.21 7.57 -27.38
N LEU A 559 -21.34 8.57 -27.24
CA LEU A 559 -21.64 9.86 -26.62
C LEU A 559 -22.09 10.89 -27.67
N ARG A 560 -21.63 10.79 -28.92
CA ARG A 560 -22.07 11.67 -30.02
C ARG A 560 -23.58 11.58 -30.22
N ASP A 561 -24.13 10.37 -30.22
CA ASP A 561 -25.58 10.12 -30.31
C ASP A 561 -26.33 10.84 -29.16
N LEU A 562 -25.91 10.62 -27.91
CA LEU A 562 -26.53 11.24 -26.73
C LEU A 562 -26.41 12.76 -26.72
N LEU A 563 -25.31 13.33 -27.24
CA LEU A 563 -25.14 14.77 -27.40
C LEU A 563 -26.11 15.34 -28.44
N ILE A 564 -26.30 14.65 -29.57
CA ILE A 564 -27.22 15.07 -30.63
C ILE A 564 -28.68 15.00 -30.16
N ASP A 565 -29.04 13.99 -29.36
CA ASP A 565 -30.39 13.84 -28.81
C ASP A 565 -30.72 14.84 -27.69
N ASN A 566 -29.71 15.32 -26.94
CA ASN A 566 -29.89 16.11 -25.70
C ASN A 566 -29.11 17.44 -25.74
N LYS A 567 -29.36 18.26 -26.77
CA LYS A 567 -28.61 19.52 -27.06
C LYS A 567 -28.81 20.62 -26.01
N ASP A 568 -29.80 20.50 -25.15
CA ASP A 568 -30.06 21.36 -23.98
C ASP A 568 -29.11 21.05 -22.80
N ILE A 569 -28.57 19.82 -22.73
CA ILE A 569 -27.68 19.39 -21.65
C ILE A 569 -26.25 19.85 -21.94
N THR A 570 -25.88 20.96 -21.32
CA THR A 570 -24.55 21.58 -21.53
C THR A 570 -23.41 20.96 -20.72
N ARG A 571 -23.68 20.06 -19.75
CA ARG A 571 -22.64 19.48 -18.87
C ARG A 571 -22.70 17.96 -18.80
N TRP A 572 -21.53 17.35 -18.92
CA TRP A 572 -21.36 15.90 -18.96
C TRP A 572 -20.19 15.47 -18.07
N ILE A 573 -20.30 14.28 -17.48
CA ILE A 573 -19.26 13.69 -16.64
C ILE A 573 -18.83 12.32 -17.15
N ILE A 574 -17.55 12.01 -17.00
CA ILE A 574 -17.00 10.69 -17.26
C ILE A 574 -16.62 10.06 -15.92
N HIS A 575 -17.21 8.91 -15.61
CA HIS A 575 -16.90 8.06 -14.45
C HIS A 575 -16.01 6.90 -14.87
N LEU A 576 -14.96 6.57 -14.09
CA LEU A 576 -14.11 5.39 -14.32
C LEU A 576 -14.59 4.19 -13.48
N GLY A 577 -15.24 3.22 -14.15
CA GLY A 577 -15.78 2.00 -13.56
C GLY A 577 -16.69 2.26 -12.35
N PHE A 578 -16.46 1.53 -11.26
CA PHE A 578 -17.18 1.67 -9.98
C PHE A 578 -16.33 2.35 -8.89
N ILE A 579 -15.29 3.11 -9.27
CA ILE A 579 -14.41 3.76 -8.28
C ILE A 579 -15.10 4.97 -7.64
N GLN A 580 -15.30 4.91 -6.32
CA GLN A 580 -15.99 5.94 -5.52
C GLN A 580 -15.13 7.19 -5.20
N SER A 581 -13.95 7.31 -5.80
CA SER A 581 -13.04 8.45 -5.60
C SER A 581 -13.33 9.55 -6.60
N GLU A 582 -13.24 10.80 -6.17
CA GLU A 582 -13.33 11.98 -7.06
C GLU A 582 -12.31 11.92 -8.20
N ASP A 583 -11.12 11.35 -7.98
CA ASP A 583 -10.09 11.16 -9.00
C ASP A 583 -10.57 10.29 -10.18
N ALA A 584 -11.62 9.49 -10.00
CA ALA A 584 -12.29 8.71 -11.04
C ALA A 584 -13.45 9.46 -11.73
N ILE A 585 -13.66 10.74 -11.41
CA ILE A 585 -14.63 11.63 -12.05
C ILE A 585 -13.89 12.75 -12.79
N ALA A 586 -14.21 12.93 -14.06
CA ALA A 586 -13.87 14.11 -14.85
C ALA A 586 -15.13 14.68 -15.49
N TRP A 587 -15.10 15.96 -15.90
CA TRP A 587 -16.26 16.63 -16.48
C TRP A 587 -15.86 17.57 -17.61
N PHE A 588 -16.80 17.86 -18.51
CA PHE A 588 -16.66 18.87 -19.54
C PHE A 588 -18.00 19.56 -19.79
N ASP A 589 -17.94 20.80 -20.27
CA ASP A 589 -19.11 21.51 -20.78
C ASP A 589 -19.08 21.50 -22.32
N THR A 590 -20.25 21.38 -22.95
CA THR A 590 -20.39 21.37 -24.41
C THR A 590 -20.46 22.80 -24.96
N ASN A 591 -20.09 22.94 -26.23
CA ASN A 591 -20.22 24.17 -27.00
C ASN A 591 -20.63 23.80 -28.45
N GLN A 592 -20.71 24.78 -29.35
CA GLN A 592 -21.11 24.52 -30.75
C GLN A 592 -20.18 23.53 -31.49
N ASP A 593 -18.91 23.40 -31.12
CA ASP A 593 -17.98 22.44 -31.73
C ASP A 593 -18.36 20.98 -31.44
N PHE A 594 -19.01 20.69 -30.31
CA PHE A 594 -19.41 19.33 -29.94
C PHE A 594 -20.54 18.76 -30.80
N TYR A 595 -21.22 19.61 -31.58
CA TYR A 595 -22.32 19.23 -32.48
C TYR A 595 -21.91 19.32 -33.96
N ASP A 596 -20.62 19.53 -34.24
CA ASP A 596 -20.05 19.65 -35.59
C ASP A 596 -19.42 18.31 -36.01
N GLU A 597 -20.09 17.60 -36.92
CA GLU A 597 -19.65 16.28 -37.40
C GLU A 597 -18.28 16.29 -38.11
N SER A 598 -17.78 17.46 -38.52
CA SER A 598 -16.44 17.58 -39.12
C SER A 598 -15.29 17.51 -38.11
N LYS A 599 -15.58 17.58 -36.80
CA LYS A 599 -14.58 17.62 -35.73
C LYS A 599 -14.49 16.27 -34.99
N ASP A 600 -13.27 15.85 -34.65
CA ASP A 600 -13.08 14.69 -33.78
C ASP A 600 -13.49 15.03 -32.35
N LEU A 601 -14.64 14.51 -31.94
CA LEU A 601 -15.14 14.56 -30.56
C LEU A 601 -14.11 14.02 -29.56
N SER A 602 -13.28 13.06 -29.95
CA SER A 602 -12.20 12.54 -29.12
C SER A 602 -11.12 13.60 -28.83
N GLU A 603 -10.84 14.52 -29.75
CA GLU A 603 -9.94 15.67 -29.51
C GLU A 603 -10.64 16.80 -28.74
N LEU A 604 -11.90 17.09 -29.05
CA LEU A 604 -12.70 18.06 -28.30
C LEU A 604 -12.81 17.68 -26.81
N ILE A 605 -13.04 16.41 -26.50
CA ILE A 605 -13.05 15.93 -25.11
C ILE A 605 -11.63 16.03 -24.50
N LYS A 606 -10.57 15.53 -25.17
CA LYS A 606 -9.18 15.66 -24.67
C LYS A 606 -8.81 17.11 -24.30
N LYS A 607 -9.32 18.10 -25.05
CA LYS A 607 -9.09 19.54 -24.87
C LYS A 607 -9.90 20.15 -23.72
N ASN A 608 -11.16 19.74 -23.55
CA ASN A 608 -12.10 20.37 -22.60
C ASN A 608 -12.34 19.55 -21.30
N LEU A 609 -11.73 18.37 -21.14
CA LEU A 609 -11.96 17.48 -20.00
C LEU A 609 -11.23 17.91 -18.71
N HIS A 610 -11.99 18.41 -17.74
CA HIS A 610 -11.52 18.81 -16.42
C HIS A 610 -11.36 17.60 -15.48
N ALA A 611 -10.17 17.00 -15.49
CA ALA A 611 -9.76 15.91 -14.58
C ALA A 611 -8.67 16.37 -13.60
N LYS A 612 -8.77 15.99 -12.32
CA LYS A 612 -7.83 16.36 -11.24
C LYS A 612 -6.37 16.01 -11.52
N GLN A 613 -6.11 14.92 -12.24
CA GLN A 613 -4.75 14.48 -12.63
C GLN A 613 -4.37 14.88 -14.07
N GLY A 614 -5.20 15.69 -14.74
CA GLY A 614 -5.09 16.05 -16.16
C GLY A 614 -5.73 15.03 -17.10
N ALA A 615 -6.38 15.51 -18.17
CA ALA A 615 -7.17 14.69 -19.10
C ALA A 615 -6.40 13.47 -19.67
N SER A 616 -5.14 13.65 -20.05
CA SER A 616 -4.32 12.56 -20.62
C SER A 616 -4.12 11.39 -19.65
N LYS A 617 -3.83 11.65 -18.36
CA LYS A 617 -3.70 10.57 -17.36
C LYS A 617 -5.04 9.87 -17.10
N PHE A 618 -6.12 10.65 -17.06
CA PHE A 618 -7.48 10.14 -16.86
C PHE A 618 -7.91 9.20 -18.00
N ILE A 619 -7.73 9.62 -19.25
CA ILE A 619 -8.09 8.83 -20.44
C ILE A 619 -7.24 7.54 -20.52
N GLN A 620 -5.97 7.57 -20.13
CA GLN A 620 -5.11 6.38 -20.04
C GLN A 620 -5.60 5.31 -19.04
N MET A 621 -6.52 5.64 -18.14
CA MET A 621 -7.11 4.68 -17.19
C MET A 621 -8.33 3.94 -17.77
N ILE A 622 -9.00 4.49 -18.80
CA ILE A 622 -10.24 3.93 -19.38
C ILE A 622 -10.04 2.46 -19.87
N PRO A 623 -8.97 2.09 -20.58
CA PRO A 623 -8.75 0.69 -21.01
C PRO A 623 -8.55 -0.31 -19.87
N ARG A 624 -8.23 0.16 -18.66
CA ARG A 624 -8.01 -0.68 -17.48
C ARG A 624 -9.28 -0.81 -16.62
N LEU A 625 -10.06 0.26 -16.52
CA LEU A 625 -11.17 0.38 -15.56
C LEU A 625 -12.56 0.28 -16.19
N GLY A 626 -12.69 0.61 -17.48
CA GLY A 626 -13.98 0.97 -18.07
C GLY A 626 -14.39 2.40 -17.71
N ALA A 627 -15.28 2.99 -18.51
CA ALA A 627 -15.86 4.30 -18.23
C ALA A 627 -17.29 4.44 -18.77
N THR A 628 -18.11 5.24 -18.09
CA THR A 628 -19.40 5.74 -18.58
C THR A 628 -19.35 7.26 -18.71
N CYS A 629 -20.03 7.80 -19.71
CA CYS A 629 -20.36 9.22 -19.76
C CYS A 629 -21.82 9.42 -19.30
N GLU A 630 -22.08 10.42 -18.47
CA GLU A 630 -23.39 10.70 -17.87
C GLU A 630 -23.74 12.19 -18.00
N ALA A 631 -25.00 12.47 -18.32
CA ALA A 631 -25.59 13.80 -18.40
C ALA A 631 -25.78 14.41 -17.01
N VAL A 632 -25.46 15.70 -16.86
CA VAL A 632 -25.67 16.42 -15.58
C VAL A 632 -26.30 17.79 -15.82
N PRO A 633 -27.36 18.16 -15.06
CA PRO A 633 -27.92 19.51 -15.10
C PRO A 633 -26.86 20.59 -14.87
N SER A 634 -26.88 21.64 -15.69
CA SER A 634 -25.89 22.73 -15.65
C SER A 634 -25.86 23.48 -14.31
N VAL A 635 -27.00 23.57 -13.63
CA VAL A 635 -27.19 24.24 -12.31
C VAL A 635 -27.54 23.21 -11.23
N VAL A 636 -26.53 22.46 -10.76
CA VAL A 636 -26.72 21.53 -9.62
C VAL A 636 -26.84 22.31 -8.31
N ARG A 637 -27.97 22.15 -7.61
CA ARG A 637 -28.27 22.75 -6.30
C ARG A 637 -27.45 22.07 -5.20
N SER A 638 -27.47 20.73 -5.14
CA SER A 638 -26.57 19.93 -4.29
C SER A 638 -26.57 18.44 -4.65
N PHE A 639 -25.82 17.64 -3.90
CA PHE A 639 -25.79 16.19 -3.98
C PHE A 639 -26.09 15.57 -2.60
N PRO A 640 -27.37 15.44 -2.20
CA PRO A 640 -27.75 14.78 -0.96
C PRO A 640 -27.51 13.27 -1.01
N SER A 641 -27.12 12.73 0.14
CA SER A 641 -26.86 11.32 0.40
C SER A 641 -27.75 10.83 1.53
N VAL A 642 -28.20 9.57 1.44
CA VAL A 642 -28.95 8.88 2.50
C VAL A 642 -28.20 7.61 2.90
N CYS A 643 -27.79 7.53 4.16
CA CYS A 643 -27.20 6.31 4.72
C CYS A 643 -28.32 5.41 5.26
N VAL A 644 -28.29 4.13 4.86
CA VAL A 644 -29.23 3.09 5.29
C VAL A 644 -28.47 1.90 5.87
N LEU A 645 -29.08 1.28 6.87
CA LEU A 645 -28.69 -0.04 7.38
C LEU A 645 -29.70 -1.06 6.84
N ILE A 646 -29.22 -2.06 6.11
CA ILE A 646 -30.05 -3.15 5.59
C ILE A 646 -29.72 -4.39 6.43
N THR A 647 -30.69 -4.94 7.15
CA THR A 647 -30.50 -6.03 8.12
C THR A 647 -30.95 -7.41 7.62
N GLY A 648 -31.46 -7.47 6.38
CA GLY A 648 -32.13 -8.63 5.78
C GLY A 648 -33.66 -8.60 5.92
N ASN A 649 -34.15 -8.13 7.07
CA ASN A 649 -35.58 -8.00 7.37
C ASN A 649 -36.06 -6.53 7.44
N GLU A 650 -35.16 -5.58 7.68
CA GLU A 650 -35.48 -4.18 7.94
C GLU A 650 -34.55 -3.25 7.13
N ILE A 651 -35.06 -2.07 6.76
CA ILE A 651 -34.31 -0.98 6.14
C ILE A 651 -34.41 0.23 7.06
N ARG A 652 -33.35 0.49 7.83
CA ARG A 652 -33.28 1.63 8.75
C ARG A 652 -32.54 2.79 8.11
N VAL A 653 -33.15 3.97 8.11
CA VAL A 653 -32.46 5.19 7.68
C VAL A 653 -31.62 5.71 8.85
N ILE A 654 -30.30 5.71 8.67
CA ILE A 654 -29.32 6.12 9.68
C ILE A 654 -29.22 7.64 9.75
N GLY A 655 -29.26 8.30 8.59
CA GLY A 655 -29.23 9.74 8.47
C GLY A 655 -29.10 10.20 7.02
N THR A 656 -29.24 11.51 6.83
CA THR A 656 -29.05 12.19 5.53
C THR A 656 -27.93 13.22 5.66
N TYR A 657 -27.24 13.53 4.56
CA TYR A 657 -26.32 14.67 4.50
C TYR A 657 -26.21 15.24 3.09
N ASP A 658 -25.95 16.54 2.95
CA ASP A 658 -25.55 17.15 1.68
C ASP A 658 -24.04 17.10 1.50
N ARG A 659 -23.57 16.80 0.29
CA ARG A 659 -22.15 16.90 -0.06
C ARG A 659 -21.81 18.33 -0.50
N ILE A 660 -21.07 19.06 0.34
CA ILE A 660 -20.49 20.37 0.00
C ILE A 660 -19.33 20.16 -0.98
N HIS A 661 -19.39 20.86 -2.10
CA HIS A 661 -18.43 20.80 -3.20
C HIS A 661 -17.76 22.16 -3.42
N TYR A 662 -16.44 22.16 -3.63
CA TYR A 662 -15.65 23.39 -3.84
C TYR A 662 -15.38 23.69 -5.32
N GLN A 663 -15.42 22.66 -6.16
CA GLN A 663 -15.44 22.71 -7.63
C GLN A 663 -16.44 21.65 -8.11
N PRO A 664 -16.88 21.64 -9.39
CA PRO A 664 -17.77 20.61 -9.90
C PRO A 664 -17.19 19.21 -9.67
N PHE A 665 -17.96 18.36 -8.98
CA PHE A 665 -17.59 16.99 -8.59
C PHE A 665 -16.28 16.87 -7.77
N ARG A 666 -15.87 17.95 -7.10
CA ARG A 666 -14.83 17.96 -6.05
C ARG A 666 -15.45 18.24 -4.68
N PHE A 667 -15.49 17.24 -3.80
CA PHE A 667 -16.14 17.30 -2.50
C PHE A 667 -15.15 17.77 -1.42
N CYS A 668 -15.67 18.22 -0.28
CA CYS A 668 -14.83 18.67 0.85
C CYS A 668 -15.45 18.38 2.22
N SER A 669 -16.77 18.48 2.37
CA SER A 669 -17.42 18.32 3.68
C SER A 669 -18.89 17.92 3.56
N SER A 670 -19.38 17.19 4.57
CA SER A 670 -20.78 16.78 4.69
C SER A 670 -21.54 17.77 5.56
N PHE A 671 -22.65 18.32 5.06
CA PHE A 671 -23.62 19.08 5.84
C PHE A 671 -24.73 18.13 6.34
N VAL A 672 -25.02 18.10 7.65
CA VAL A 672 -25.86 17.08 8.29
C VAL A 672 -26.90 17.73 9.20
N PRO A 673 -28.21 17.36 9.14
CA PRO A 673 -28.85 16.53 8.12
C PRO A 673 -28.88 17.23 6.75
N ALA A 674 -29.29 16.51 5.69
CA ALA A 674 -29.51 17.13 4.37
C ALA A 674 -30.65 18.17 4.42
N ILE A 675 -30.42 19.31 3.75
CA ILE A 675 -31.30 20.48 3.67
C ILE A 675 -31.53 20.99 2.25
N SER A 676 -30.81 20.46 1.24
CA SER A 676 -30.91 20.95 -0.14
C SER A 676 -32.26 20.70 -0.81
N CYS A 677 -33.01 19.68 -0.36
CA CYS A 677 -34.31 19.27 -0.87
C CYS A 677 -35.28 18.84 0.24
N ASN A 678 -36.53 18.51 -0.14
CA ASN A 678 -37.51 17.92 0.78
C ASN A 678 -37.01 16.56 1.32
N THR A 679 -36.73 16.52 2.63
CA THR A 679 -36.14 15.35 3.29
C THR A 679 -37.07 14.13 3.34
N VAL A 680 -38.40 14.31 3.25
CA VAL A 680 -39.36 13.19 3.24
C VAL A 680 -39.37 12.48 1.89
N ASP A 681 -39.34 13.24 0.78
CA ASP A 681 -39.21 12.67 -0.56
C ASP A 681 -37.84 11.98 -0.73
N LEU A 682 -36.76 12.65 -0.34
CA LEU A 682 -35.40 12.09 -0.33
C LEU A 682 -35.33 10.74 0.42
N ILE A 683 -35.91 10.66 1.61
CA ILE A 683 -35.98 9.42 2.40
C ILE A 683 -36.86 8.35 1.73
N THR A 684 -37.93 8.75 1.05
CA THR A 684 -38.84 7.84 0.35
C THR A 684 -38.15 7.20 -0.86
N LYS A 685 -37.53 8.01 -1.73
CA LYS A 685 -36.72 7.51 -2.86
C LYS A 685 -35.57 6.61 -2.40
N ALA A 686 -34.90 6.97 -1.30
CA ALA A 686 -33.86 6.13 -0.71
C ALA A 686 -34.39 4.79 -0.20
N ARG A 687 -35.60 4.74 0.38
CA ARG A 687 -36.24 3.47 0.80
C ARG A 687 -36.67 2.61 -0.39
N GLN A 688 -37.14 3.19 -1.49
CA GLN A 688 -37.42 2.46 -2.73
C GLN A 688 -36.15 1.78 -3.26
N VAL A 689 -35.06 2.54 -3.41
CA VAL A 689 -33.75 2.02 -3.85
C VAL A 689 -33.18 0.98 -2.88
N ALA A 690 -33.26 1.21 -1.57
CA ALA A 690 -32.84 0.24 -0.57
C ALA A 690 -33.68 -1.05 -0.58
N THR A 691 -34.95 -0.99 -1.00
CA THR A 691 -35.80 -2.17 -1.17
C THR A 691 -35.35 -3.01 -2.36
N ILE A 692 -34.88 -2.39 -3.46
CA ILE A 692 -34.28 -3.11 -4.58
C ILE A 692 -32.91 -3.69 -4.20
N LEU A 693 -32.09 -2.96 -3.44
CA LEU A 693 -30.85 -3.49 -2.88
C LEU A 693 -31.09 -4.73 -2.01
N LEU A 694 -32.06 -4.68 -1.10
CA LEU A 694 -32.41 -5.81 -0.26
C LEU A 694 -32.91 -7.01 -1.08
N LYS A 695 -33.77 -6.80 -2.09
CA LYS A 695 -34.20 -7.84 -3.04
C LYS A 695 -33.04 -8.44 -3.83
N ARG A 696 -31.95 -7.70 -4.05
CA ARG A 696 -30.71 -8.15 -4.69
C ARG A 696 -29.66 -8.69 -3.69
N GLY A 697 -30.07 -9.00 -2.46
CA GLY A 697 -29.22 -9.65 -1.44
C GLY A 697 -28.27 -8.71 -0.69
N ALA A 698 -28.48 -7.40 -0.75
CA ALA A 698 -27.64 -6.46 -0.01
C ALA A 698 -27.91 -6.51 1.51
N ILE A 699 -26.84 -6.46 2.29
CA ILE A 699 -26.84 -6.41 3.76
C ILE A 699 -25.74 -5.44 4.24
N GLY A 700 -25.90 -4.89 5.45
CA GLY A 700 -24.96 -3.97 6.07
C GLY A 700 -25.22 -2.49 5.73
N TYR A 701 -24.18 -1.68 5.85
CA TYR A 701 -24.26 -0.23 5.63
C TYR A 701 -24.16 0.11 4.15
N SER A 702 -25.13 0.87 3.65
CA SER A 702 -25.14 1.40 2.28
C SER A 702 -25.44 2.89 2.29
N THR A 703 -24.89 3.63 1.32
CA THR A 703 -25.25 5.03 1.08
C THR A 703 -25.79 5.19 -0.33
N ILE A 704 -26.94 5.82 -0.46
CA ILE A 704 -27.58 6.12 -1.74
C ILE A 704 -27.41 7.61 -1.98
N ASP A 705 -26.77 7.97 -3.09
CA ASP A 705 -26.51 9.35 -3.47
C ASP A 705 -27.49 9.80 -4.55
N PHE A 706 -27.97 11.04 -4.38
CA PHE A 706 -28.84 11.73 -5.32
C PHE A 706 -28.17 13.01 -5.82
N LEU A 707 -28.70 13.54 -6.90
CA LEU A 707 -28.42 14.88 -7.42
C LEU A 707 -29.71 15.70 -7.34
N VAL A 708 -29.61 16.91 -6.79
CA VAL A 708 -30.71 17.87 -6.73
C VAL A 708 -30.35 19.08 -7.58
N TYR A 709 -31.30 19.48 -8.42
CA TYR A 709 -31.20 20.65 -9.29
C TYR A 709 -32.55 21.37 -9.36
N SER A 710 -32.57 22.54 -9.97
CA SER A 710 -33.77 23.37 -10.15
C SER A 710 -33.96 23.64 -11.64
N GLU A 711 -35.17 23.41 -12.13
CA GLU A 711 -35.60 23.77 -13.48
C GLU A 711 -36.35 25.11 -13.44
N LYS A 712 -36.77 25.62 -14.61
CA LYS A 712 -37.59 26.85 -14.66
C LYS A 712 -38.98 26.62 -14.06
N ASP A 713 -39.55 25.45 -14.29
CA ASP A 713 -40.94 25.13 -13.95
C ASP A 713 -41.07 24.21 -12.71
N ASN A 714 -40.01 23.48 -12.33
CA ASN A 714 -39.94 22.72 -11.08
C ASN A 714 -38.82 23.28 -10.17
N PRO A 715 -39.13 23.81 -8.96
CA PRO A 715 -38.13 24.37 -8.07
C PRO A 715 -37.10 23.36 -7.55
N GLN A 716 -37.44 22.06 -7.45
CA GLN A 716 -36.53 21.02 -6.97
C GLN A 716 -36.82 19.65 -7.64
N SER A 717 -35.95 19.25 -8.56
CA SER A 717 -35.92 17.88 -9.12
C SER A 717 -34.86 17.04 -8.38
N ILE A 718 -35.18 15.78 -8.05
CA ILE A 718 -34.27 14.82 -7.41
C ILE A 718 -34.09 13.60 -8.32
N ILE A 719 -32.85 13.31 -8.72
CA ILE A 719 -32.49 12.12 -9.51
C ILE A 719 -31.46 11.25 -8.77
N GLY A 720 -31.48 9.94 -9.03
CA GLY A 720 -30.47 8.98 -8.54
C GLY A 720 -29.11 9.19 -9.21
N PHE A 721 -28.04 9.14 -8.44
CA PHE A 721 -26.67 9.47 -8.88
C PHE A 721 -25.63 8.39 -8.57
N ASP A 722 -25.66 7.76 -7.38
CA ASP A 722 -24.70 6.71 -7.01
C ASP A 722 -25.27 5.76 -5.93
N VAL A 723 -24.73 4.54 -5.84
CA VAL A 723 -25.15 3.52 -4.87
C VAL A 723 -23.93 2.82 -4.27
N ARG A 724 -23.58 3.23 -3.05
CA ARG A 724 -22.35 2.83 -2.36
C ARG A 724 -22.64 1.86 -1.21
N VAL A 725 -22.78 0.57 -1.53
CA VAL A 725 -22.77 -0.50 -0.50
C VAL A 725 -21.41 -0.58 0.23
N ASN A 726 -21.37 -1.24 1.39
CA ASN A 726 -20.19 -1.36 2.26
C ASN A 726 -19.63 -0.02 2.76
N THR A 727 -20.49 1.00 2.91
CA THR A 727 -20.09 2.37 3.30
C THR A 727 -20.41 2.65 4.76
N TYR A 728 -19.43 2.47 5.65
CA TYR A 728 -19.56 2.79 7.07
C TYR A 728 -19.80 4.31 7.29
N PRO A 729 -20.84 4.73 8.06
CA PRO A 729 -21.31 6.10 8.13
C PRO A 729 -20.53 6.97 9.14
N SER A 730 -19.20 6.97 9.06
CA SER A 730 -18.29 7.63 10.02
C SER A 730 -18.64 9.11 10.29
N SER A 731 -18.94 9.90 9.26
CA SER A 731 -19.35 11.31 9.40
C SER A 731 -20.65 11.50 10.18
N LEU A 732 -21.63 10.58 10.02
CA LEU A 732 -22.88 10.62 10.78
C LEU A 732 -22.65 10.23 12.24
N ASN A 733 -21.92 9.14 12.48
CA ASN A 733 -21.58 8.70 13.84
C ASN A 733 -20.76 9.78 14.58
N MET A 734 -19.84 10.47 13.89
CA MET A 734 -19.09 11.61 14.45
C MET A 734 -20.00 12.77 14.87
N CYS A 735 -21.03 13.08 14.07
CA CYS A 735 -22.07 14.05 14.45
C CYS A 735 -22.88 13.58 15.66
N PHE A 736 -23.40 12.35 15.63
CA PHE A 736 -24.28 11.80 16.67
C PHE A 736 -23.60 11.75 18.03
N VAL A 737 -22.33 11.33 18.08
CA VAL A 737 -21.52 11.32 19.30
C VAL A 737 -21.16 12.75 19.73
N SER A 738 -20.61 13.58 18.84
CA SER A 738 -20.15 14.94 19.23
C SER A 738 -21.27 15.82 19.77
N LEU A 739 -22.44 15.80 19.11
CA LEU A 739 -23.61 16.62 19.48
C LEU A 739 -24.56 15.91 20.46
N CYS A 740 -24.30 14.64 20.80
CA CYS A 740 -25.20 13.78 21.58
C CYS A 740 -26.65 13.79 21.07
N CYS A 741 -26.81 13.52 19.78
CA CYS A 741 -28.09 13.56 19.07
C CYS A 741 -28.37 12.25 18.30
N GLY A 742 -29.64 11.93 18.11
CA GLY A 742 -30.09 10.85 17.22
C GLY A 742 -30.79 11.39 15.96
N PHE A 743 -30.80 10.61 14.89
CA PHE A 743 -31.59 10.92 13.69
C PHE A 743 -33.04 10.42 13.82
N GLU A 744 -34.02 11.27 13.53
CA GLU A 744 -35.44 10.89 13.51
C GLU A 744 -35.93 10.70 12.06
N GLN A 745 -36.15 9.45 11.65
CA GLN A 745 -36.48 9.09 10.27
C GLN A 745 -37.79 9.71 9.74
N SER A 746 -38.74 10.04 10.61
CA SER A 746 -40.05 10.61 10.21
C SER A 746 -40.02 12.10 9.91
N SER A 747 -39.07 12.85 10.47
CA SER A 747 -38.91 14.29 10.20
C SER A 747 -37.62 14.66 9.48
N GLY A 748 -36.73 13.68 9.25
CA GLY A 748 -35.43 13.86 8.60
C GLY A 748 -34.42 14.67 9.43
N LYS A 749 -34.67 14.85 10.73
CA LYS A 749 -33.91 15.79 11.58
C LYS A 749 -33.06 15.07 12.61
N MET A 750 -31.84 15.57 12.82
CA MET A 750 -31.07 15.27 14.02
C MET A 750 -31.69 15.98 15.22
N LYS A 751 -32.06 15.21 16.25
CA LYS A 751 -32.61 15.71 17.51
C LYS A 751 -31.68 15.36 18.68
N LEU A 752 -31.42 16.33 19.55
CA LEU A 752 -30.83 16.09 20.86
C LEU A 752 -31.54 14.96 21.59
N LEU A 753 -30.75 14.14 22.29
CA LEU A 753 -31.26 13.08 23.13
C LEU A 753 -31.85 13.66 24.43
N LYS A 754 -32.72 12.88 25.08
CA LYS A 754 -33.32 13.29 26.36
C LYS A 754 -32.21 13.51 27.41
N GLY A 755 -32.40 14.53 28.25
CA GLY A 755 -31.41 14.94 29.26
C GLY A 755 -30.22 15.77 28.73
N VAL A 756 -30.01 15.90 27.42
CA VAL A 756 -28.79 16.53 26.87
C VAL A 756 -29.05 17.91 26.27
N GLY A 757 -28.96 18.95 27.10
CA GLY A 757 -29.00 20.35 26.66
C GLY A 757 -30.41 20.88 26.30
N ASP A 758 -30.49 22.20 26.12
CA ASP A 758 -31.73 22.95 25.80
C ASP A 758 -32.95 22.69 26.71
N VAL A 759 -32.98 23.35 27.87
CA VAL A 759 -34.19 23.50 28.71
C VAL A 759 -35.35 24.16 27.92
N TYR A 760 -35.03 24.98 26.91
CA TYR A 760 -35.97 25.84 26.18
C TYR A 760 -36.38 25.29 24.79
N GLY A 761 -36.37 23.97 24.60
CA GLY A 761 -37.19 23.29 23.58
C GLY A 761 -36.66 23.19 22.14
N LYS A 762 -35.59 23.90 21.75
CA LYS A 762 -34.99 23.79 20.40
C LYS A 762 -34.11 22.54 20.25
N LYS A 763 -34.77 21.38 20.12
CA LYS A 763 -34.15 20.04 20.07
C LYS A 763 -33.36 19.73 18.79
N SER A 764 -33.61 20.41 17.67
CA SER A 764 -32.90 20.15 16.42
C SER A 764 -31.42 20.52 16.50
N ARG A 765 -30.57 19.79 15.78
CA ARG A 765 -29.15 20.13 15.57
C ARG A 765 -28.76 20.00 14.10
N PHE A 766 -27.78 20.80 13.71
CA PHE A 766 -27.16 20.80 12.39
C PHE A 766 -25.64 20.81 12.58
N ALA A 767 -24.89 20.17 11.69
CA ALA A 767 -23.44 20.24 11.70
C ALA A 767 -22.81 20.13 10.30
N ILE A 768 -21.57 20.62 10.21
CA ILE A 768 -20.70 20.40 9.05
C ILE A 768 -19.51 19.57 9.49
N VAL A 769 -19.26 18.46 8.80
CA VAL A 769 -18.12 17.56 9.05
C VAL A 769 -17.16 17.64 7.86
N HIS A 770 -15.93 18.04 8.13
CA HIS A 770 -14.81 17.94 7.18
C HIS A 770 -13.83 16.90 7.72
N SER A 771 -13.62 15.83 6.97
CA SER A 771 -12.59 14.82 7.23
C SER A 771 -11.46 15.02 6.23
N GLY A 772 -10.20 15.00 6.67
CA GLY A 772 -9.07 15.23 5.77
C GLY A 772 -8.47 16.65 5.80
N LEU A 773 -8.47 17.33 6.95
CA LEU A 773 -7.94 18.71 7.02
C LEU A 773 -6.44 18.76 6.77
N THR A 774 -6.05 19.39 5.66
CA THR A 774 -4.68 19.69 5.25
C THR A 774 -4.48 21.21 5.12
N HIS A 775 -3.34 21.68 5.64
CA HIS A 775 -2.77 23.00 5.38
C HIS A 775 -1.31 22.95 5.86
N PRO A 776 -0.30 23.41 5.09
CA PRO A 776 1.11 23.22 5.45
C PRO A 776 1.46 23.72 6.86
N GLY A 777 0.98 24.91 7.24
CA GLY A 777 1.12 25.48 8.58
C GLY A 777 0.54 24.68 9.75
N LEU A 778 -0.28 23.64 9.54
CA LEU A 778 -0.70 22.72 10.63
C LEU A 778 0.50 21.94 11.21
N SER A 779 1.57 21.75 10.44
CA SER A 779 2.83 21.20 10.94
C SER A 779 3.61 22.15 11.87
N MET A 780 3.22 23.42 11.93
CA MET A 780 3.96 24.54 12.56
C MET A 780 3.20 25.15 13.76
N ILE A 781 2.22 24.43 14.31
CA ILE A 781 1.45 24.87 15.48
C ILE A 781 1.17 23.68 16.40
N GLY A 782 1.31 23.85 17.71
CA GLY A 782 0.91 22.85 18.68
C GLY A 782 -0.60 22.68 18.67
N THR A 783 -1.08 21.44 18.86
CA THR A 783 -2.53 21.17 18.99
C THR A 783 -3.14 21.89 20.19
N LYS A 784 -2.37 22.09 21.27
CA LYS A 784 -2.74 22.93 22.42
C LYS A 784 -2.87 24.40 22.01
N ASP A 785 -1.87 24.97 21.35
CA ASP A 785 -1.87 26.38 20.91
C ASP A 785 -3.06 26.67 19.98
N LEU A 786 -3.32 25.79 19.01
CA LEU A 786 -4.44 25.92 18.09
C LEU A 786 -5.80 25.81 18.82
N LYS A 787 -5.96 24.85 19.76
CA LYS A 787 -7.15 24.77 20.62
C LYS A 787 -7.33 26.06 21.45
N SER A 788 -6.24 26.65 21.96
CA SER A 788 -6.26 27.90 22.75
C SER A 788 -6.64 29.13 21.92
N GLN A 789 -6.07 29.29 20.72
CA GLN A 789 -6.39 30.40 19.81
C GLN A 789 -7.87 30.35 19.35
N LEU A 790 -8.40 29.14 19.10
CA LEU A 790 -9.82 28.94 18.81
C LEU A 790 -10.73 29.18 20.04
N PHE A 791 -10.21 29.03 21.25
CA PHE A 791 -10.95 29.35 22.48
C PHE A 791 -11.06 30.87 22.70
N SER A 792 -9.97 31.63 22.55
CA SER A 792 -9.98 33.10 22.68
C SER A 792 -10.89 33.80 21.66
N GLU A 793 -11.09 33.21 20.48
CA GLU A 793 -12.03 33.69 19.45
C GLU A 793 -13.51 33.35 19.72
N GLY A 794 -13.81 32.64 20.82
CA GLY A 794 -15.14 32.13 21.10
C GLY A 794 -15.66 31.13 20.07
N LEU A 795 -14.74 30.43 19.37
CA LEU A 795 -15.11 29.44 18.34
C LEU A 795 -15.29 28.04 18.92
N LEU A 796 -14.60 27.70 20.01
CA LEU A 796 -14.51 26.32 20.51
C LEU A 796 -15.87 25.73 20.93
N PHE A 797 -16.02 24.41 20.75
CA PHE A 797 -17.22 23.63 21.03
C PHE A 797 -17.67 23.65 22.50
N ASP A 798 -18.89 24.13 22.74
CA ASP A 798 -19.60 24.10 24.02
C ASP A 798 -20.24 22.73 24.26
N LEU A 799 -19.77 22.01 25.29
CA LEU A 799 -20.25 20.69 25.70
C LEU A 799 -21.64 20.70 26.38
N LEU A 800 -22.10 21.84 26.89
CA LEU A 800 -23.42 21.99 27.55
C LEU A 800 -24.50 22.31 26.51
N GLN A 801 -24.23 23.22 25.58
CA GLN A 801 -25.16 23.59 24.51
C GLN A 801 -25.09 22.66 23.29
N ARG A 802 -24.00 21.87 23.15
CA ARG A 802 -23.70 21.00 21.99
C ARG A 802 -23.69 21.78 20.67
N VAL A 803 -22.94 22.88 20.65
CA VAL A 803 -22.71 23.78 19.50
C VAL A 803 -21.28 24.34 19.53
N GLY A 804 -20.82 24.96 18.44
CA GLY A 804 -19.45 25.48 18.32
C GLY A 804 -18.56 24.60 17.44
N PHE A 805 -17.29 25.00 17.28
CA PHE A 805 -16.31 24.36 16.40
C PHE A 805 -15.36 23.44 17.18
N LYS A 806 -15.21 22.21 16.70
CA LYS A 806 -14.38 21.16 17.28
C LYS A 806 -13.39 20.64 16.24
N LEU A 807 -12.15 20.42 16.65
CA LEU A 807 -11.11 19.80 15.83
C LEU A 807 -10.54 18.59 16.57
N LEU A 808 -10.59 17.42 15.92
CA LEU A 808 -10.09 16.15 16.43
C LEU A 808 -8.94 15.66 15.54
N PHE A 809 -7.82 15.33 16.17
CA PHE A 809 -6.64 14.77 15.53
C PHE A 809 -6.63 13.26 15.73
N LEU A 810 -6.42 12.48 14.66
CA LEU A 810 -6.35 11.02 14.70
C LEU A 810 -4.93 10.50 14.37
N ALA A 811 -4.05 11.37 13.86
CA ALA A 811 -2.60 11.19 13.80
C ALA A 811 -1.92 12.57 13.97
N ASN A 812 -0.66 12.72 13.52
CA ASN A 812 0.00 14.03 13.52
C ASN A 812 -0.77 15.06 12.66
N PRO A 813 -0.89 16.34 13.08
CA PRO A 813 -1.64 17.37 12.36
C PRO A 813 -1.30 17.52 10.88
N SER A 814 -0.04 17.28 10.51
CA SER A 814 0.49 17.37 9.15
C SER A 814 0.04 16.25 8.21
N GLU A 815 -0.42 15.10 8.73
CA GLU A 815 -0.74 13.91 7.92
C GLU A 815 -2.14 13.97 7.26
N GLY A 816 -2.92 15.02 7.52
CA GLY A 816 -4.30 15.12 7.04
C GLY A 816 -5.29 14.16 7.73
N LYS A 817 -4.89 13.47 8.80
CA LYS A 817 -5.72 12.48 9.52
C LYS A 817 -6.51 13.16 10.64
N ASN A 818 -7.31 14.15 10.24
CA ASN A 818 -7.95 15.13 11.10
C ASN A 818 -9.45 15.27 10.74
N ILE A 819 -10.31 15.54 11.71
CA ILE A 819 -11.74 15.80 11.51
C ILE A 819 -12.14 17.10 12.21
N ALA A 820 -12.81 18.00 11.49
CA ALA A 820 -13.40 19.22 12.03
C ALA A 820 -14.92 19.17 11.96
N ILE A 821 -15.57 19.65 13.01
CA ILE A 821 -17.03 19.67 13.16
C ILE A 821 -17.48 21.03 13.68
N ALA A 822 -18.33 21.74 12.93
CA ALA A 822 -19.07 22.89 13.43
C ALA A 822 -20.52 22.47 13.70
N GLY A 823 -20.99 22.57 14.95
CA GLY A 823 -22.37 22.26 15.34
C GLY A 823 -23.19 23.50 15.69
N ALA A 824 -24.47 23.55 15.32
CA ALA A 824 -25.38 24.66 15.63
C ALA A 824 -26.85 24.25 15.78
N LYS A 825 -27.69 25.18 16.24
CA LYS A 825 -29.16 25.01 16.39
C LYS A 825 -29.95 25.32 15.11
N THR A 826 -29.35 25.97 14.11
CA THR A 826 -29.92 26.26 12.78
C THR A 826 -28.85 26.05 11.70
N PRO A 827 -29.22 25.80 10.43
CA PRO A 827 -28.23 25.42 9.42
C PRO A 827 -27.35 26.57 8.94
N GLU A 828 -27.88 27.79 8.89
CA GLU A 828 -27.16 29.02 8.52
C GLU A 828 -26.05 29.30 9.54
N ASN A 829 -26.34 29.08 10.83
CA ASN A 829 -25.38 29.22 11.91
C ASN A 829 -24.28 28.14 11.87
N ALA A 830 -24.57 26.91 11.42
CA ALA A 830 -23.54 25.89 11.22
C ALA A 830 -22.57 26.29 10.09
N LEU A 831 -23.09 26.82 8.98
CA LEU A 831 -22.29 27.38 7.88
C LEU A 831 -21.47 28.59 8.32
N ALA A 832 -22.10 29.60 8.95
CA ALA A 832 -21.41 30.82 9.37
C ALA A 832 -20.32 30.57 10.42
N LEU A 833 -20.54 29.62 11.33
CA LEU A 833 -19.56 29.19 12.32
C LEU A 833 -18.34 28.50 11.68
N MET A 834 -18.57 27.57 10.75
CA MET A 834 -17.49 26.88 10.02
C MET A 834 -16.73 27.86 9.11
N GLU A 835 -17.45 28.78 8.45
CA GLU A 835 -16.88 29.88 7.66
C GLU A 835 -16.01 30.82 8.52
N LYS A 836 -16.48 31.22 9.72
CA LYS A 836 -15.68 32.03 10.67
C LYS A 836 -14.44 31.25 11.11
N ALA A 837 -14.60 29.98 11.50
CA ALA A 837 -13.51 29.14 11.98
C ALA A 837 -12.41 28.94 10.93
N TYR A 838 -12.76 28.64 9.68
CA TYR A 838 -11.77 28.45 8.60
C TYR A 838 -11.17 29.78 8.13
N THR A 839 -11.94 30.87 8.10
CA THR A 839 -11.38 32.21 7.85
C THR A 839 -10.35 32.60 8.93
N TYR A 840 -10.59 32.24 10.19
CA TYR A 840 -9.63 32.45 11.27
C TYR A 840 -8.42 31.51 11.18
N MET A 841 -8.62 30.21 10.94
CA MET A 841 -7.52 29.25 10.78
C MET A 841 -6.60 29.64 9.62
N LEU A 842 -7.12 30.09 8.48
CA LEU A 842 -6.28 30.57 7.37
C LEU A 842 -5.47 31.82 7.75
N LYS A 843 -6.05 32.76 8.51
CA LYS A 843 -5.30 33.92 9.06
C LYS A 843 -4.19 33.49 10.04
N LEU A 844 -4.43 32.47 10.85
CA LEU A 844 -3.47 31.96 11.85
C LEU A 844 -2.35 31.09 11.24
N LEU A 845 -2.64 30.37 10.15
CA LEU A 845 -1.73 29.39 9.55
C LEU A 845 -0.94 29.95 8.34
N SER A 846 -1.53 30.81 7.50
CA SER A 846 -0.85 31.36 6.31
C SER A 846 0.45 32.12 6.63
N PRO A 847 0.55 32.93 7.72
CA PRO A 847 1.81 33.60 8.06
C PRO A 847 2.95 32.65 8.44
N LYS A 848 2.63 31.38 8.78
CA LYS A 848 3.64 30.39 9.16
C LYS A 848 4.24 29.67 7.95
N SER A 849 3.43 29.37 6.93
CA SER A 849 3.81 28.51 5.80
C SER A 849 3.73 29.17 4.43
N GLY A 850 3.38 30.46 4.35
CA GLY A 850 2.84 31.05 3.13
C GLY A 850 1.35 30.70 2.94
N GLY A 851 0.68 31.45 2.08
CA GLY A 851 -0.72 31.21 1.72
C GLY A 851 -0.85 30.04 0.73
N ASP A 852 -1.69 29.06 1.09
CA ASP A 852 -1.93 27.86 0.29
C ASP A 852 -3.40 27.78 -0.15
N LEU A 853 -3.65 28.08 -1.44
CA LEU A 853 -4.96 27.99 -2.07
C LEU A 853 -5.44 26.54 -2.27
N GLU A 854 -4.52 25.57 -2.39
CA GLU A 854 -4.81 24.15 -2.61
C GLU A 854 -5.11 23.40 -1.31
N SER A 855 -4.81 23.99 -0.14
CA SER A 855 -5.16 23.46 1.18
C SER A 855 -6.65 23.06 1.27
N SER A 856 -6.95 21.94 1.94
CA SER A 856 -8.36 21.52 2.04
C SER A 856 -9.18 22.47 2.92
N ILE A 857 -8.55 23.27 3.79
CA ILE A 857 -9.20 24.36 4.53
C ILE A 857 -9.64 25.49 3.57
N SER A 858 -8.78 25.91 2.64
CA SER A 858 -9.12 26.88 1.57
C SER A 858 -10.27 26.34 0.71
N SER A 859 -10.10 25.12 0.18
CA SER A 859 -11.11 24.46 -0.66
C SER A 859 -12.45 24.34 0.06
N ALA A 860 -12.47 23.88 1.31
CA ALA A 860 -13.71 23.72 2.07
C ALA A 860 -14.40 25.06 2.40
N LEU A 861 -13.64 26.14 2.65
CA LEU A 861 -14.19 27.48 2.83
C LEU A 861 -14.88 28.00 1.55
N ILE A 862 -14.26 27.75 0.38
CA ILE A 862 -14.85 28.06 -0.94
C ILE A 862 -16.14 27.25 -1.15
N GLY A 863 -16.11 25.95 -0.86
CA GLY A 863 -17.28 25.07 -0.97
C GLY A 863 -18.44 25.49 -0.07
N MET A 864 -18.17 25.88 1.18
CA MET A 864 -19.19 26.37 2.11
C MET A 864 -19.88 27.64 1.59
N ARG A 865 -19.12 28.57 1.00
CA ARG A 865 -19.68 29.78 0.38
C ARG A 865 -20.56 29.44 -0.81
N HIS A 866 -20.10 28.59 -1.72
CA HIS A 866 -20.89 28.15 -2.87
C HIS A 866 -22.15 27.36 -2.48
N PHE A 867 -22.09 26.53 -1.44
CA PHE A 867 -23.26 25.83 -0.92
C PHE A 867 -24.25 26.80 -0.27
N LYS A 868 -23.76 27.73 0.57
CA LYS A 868 -24.56 28.79 1.19
C LYS A 868 -25.33 29.58 0.14
N THR A 869 -24.69 30.06 -0.93
CA THR A 869 -25.35 30.82 -2.02
C THR A 869 -26.32 30.01 -2.88
N ARG A 870 -26.32 28.67 -2.83
CA ARG A 870 -27.27 27.81 -3.57
C ARG A 870 -28.47 27.39 -2.73
N ILE A 871 -28.25 27.20 -1.43
CA ILE A 871 -29.29 26.71 -0.51
C ILE A 871 -30.02 27.87 0.19
N PHE A 872 -29.31 28.95 0.48
CA PHE A 872 -29.79 30.20 1.08
C PHE A 872 -29.51 31.38 0.14
N PRO A 873 -30.23 31.47 -1.00
CA PRO A 873 -30.13 32.60 -1.93
C PRO A 873 -30.69 33.90 -1.34
#